data_AF-A0A316RFD9-F1
#
_entry.id   AF-A0A316RFD9-F1
#
_cell.length_a   1.000
_cell.length_b   1.000
_cell.length_c   1.000
_cell.angle_alpha   90.00
_cell.angle_beta   90.00
_cell.angle_gamma   90.00
#
_symmetry.space_group_name_H-M   'P 1'
#
loop_
_entity.id
_entity.type
_entity.pdbx_description
1 polymer ?
#
loop_
_entity_poly.entity_id
_entity_poly.type
_entity_poly.pdbx_seq_one_letter_code
_entity_poly.pdbx_strand_id
1 'polypeptide(L)'
;MKRLIFTGFFCVLGFGVTVFAQKLTPELLNKAREMGVSETRINEAINTQQGNTGRRTINNVVDTATSRNFDIISPNAEPTPTRTSDVFGSEIFSSRNLSFEPNFNMPTPDDYKLAAGDELIISIWGSSEANYINKITPDGTINIPDVGVIFISGLTVAQAQKTIVGKLSQVFSGIDTGEVNVKVALGKIRSIKVNIAGEAAVPGTYTLPSLSTLFNALYLAGGVNNIGSLRDIRVYRNNKEVARLDAYDYIINGKYETNITLSDNDMVVVSPYQNHVKITGKVKRNRTFELKKDETLDDLVRFAGGFSGDAYTDNVTVNRKAGSRYSIFTVDNDMMPSFAMMDKDSVSVDSVIAKYDNRVIVRGAVWRPGEYQLSERLNTVKALIDKAEGVKGNAFLSRSILKRQKEDYTYEVLQLDIPAIINGTSEDIALRGEDEIYIPSMDSLREKYSVTVRGEVNGISALDENGELYQDINAIKSGKDIQNDDKSGYTIPYMDGMSVEDAIILAGGFKEAAAQAMINVVRRIKDPLATQYNDSEAKVFEITLENGLALDDNGKKFVLEPFDEIIVRRSPAYIKQSFISVEGEVVFQGTYNISSNMRLSDVVEKAGGLTPYSYVKGAQLRRRLSDADIAKLEAKVRMAQSSSGADSLSTETAEQITTYYPVAIDLEKAMKNRKGVYDIVLQEGDKIIIPQYVSTVKISGAVVYPNATTYLPGKKLKEYILNAGGYMQNARKRAYVVYMNGQVATTKGGLFGRRYPKIEPGAEIIVPFRQNRNRLSLGEIMGLTSSVTSVAALVNSMVK
;
A
#
# COMPACT_ATOMS: atom_id res chain seq x y z
N MET A 1 -60.85 -23.53 -14.10
CA MET A 1 -61.18 -22.35 -13.27
C MET A 1 -60.11 -22.24 -12.18
N LYS A 2 -59.10 -21.37 -12.33
CA LYS A 2 -58.96 -20.01 -11.76
C LYS A 2 -58.66 -19.94 -10.23
N ARG A 3 -57.45 -19.41 -9.95
CA ARG A 3 -56.90 -18.69 -8.77
C ARG A 3 -56.56 -19.50 -7.50
N LEU A 4 -55.29 -19.59 -7.04
CA LEU A 4 -54.32 -18.63 -6.44
C LEU A 4 -54.44 -18.58 -4.90
N ILE A 5 -53.30 -18.77 -4.18
CA ILE A 5 -52.90 -18.49 -2.77
C ILE A 5 -52.14 -19.72 -2.20
N PHE A 6 -50.79 -19.73 -2.15
CA PHE A 6 -49.83 -19.24 -1.13
C PHE A 6 -49.60 -20.16 0.08
N THR A 7 -48.34 -20.17 0.56
CA THR A 7 -47.72 -20.92 1.69
C THR A 7 -47.24 -22.34 1.34
N GLY A 8 -45.97 -22.73 1.46
CA GLY A 8 -44.82 -22.16 2.16
C GLY A 8 -44.17 -23.27 2.98
N PHE A 9 -43.18 -24.00 2.43
CA PHE A 9 -42.37 -24.96 3.18
C PHE A 9 -40.95 -24.39 3.29
N PHE A 10 -40.64 -23.83 4.46
CA PHE A 10 -39.31 -23.36 4.83
C PHE A 10 -38.79 -24.27 5.94
N CYS A 11 -37.72 -25.00 5.64
CA CYS A 11 -36.92 -25.74 6.61
C CYS A 11 -35.69 -24.88 6.91
N VAL A 12 -35.54 -24.39 8.14
CA VAL A 12 -34.38 -23.58 8.57
C VAL A 12 -33.55 -24.40 9.55
N LEU A 13 -32.29 -24.66 9.17
CA LEU A 13 -31.23 -25.14 10.06
C LEU A 13 -29.92 -24.42 9.73
N GLY A 14 -29.29 -23.84 10.76
CA GLY A 14 -27.85 -23.73 10.93
C GLY A 14 -27.11 -22.57 10.26
N PHE A 15 -26.87 -21.47 11.01
CA PHE A 15 -25.86 -20.46 10.69
C PHE A 15 -24.53 -20.78 11.39
N GLY A 16 -23.56 -21.28 10.62
CA GLY A 16 -22.13 -21.11 10.88
C GLY A 16 -21.60 -20.11 9.86
N VAL A 17 -21.10 -18.95 10.31
CA VAL A 17 -20.52 -17.94 9.42
C VAL A 17 -19.03 -18.25 9.24
N THR A 18 -18.73 -19.17 8.33
CA THR A 18 -17.59 -18.98 7.42
C THR A 18 -17.99 -17.87 6.45
N VAL A 19 -17.32 -16.71 6.47
CA VAL A 19 -17.34 -15.83 5.30
C VAL A 19 -16.45 -16.47 4.24
N PHE A 20 -16.97 -17.51 3.60
CA PHE A 20 -16.68 -17.66 2.18
C PHE A 20 -17.27 -16.40 1.54
N ALA A 21 -16.45 -15.62 0.84
CA ALA A 21 -16.99 -14.68 -0.13
C ALA A 21 -17.85 -15.51 -1.10
N GLN A 22 -19.17 -15.51 -0.91
CA GLN A 22 -20.08 -16.09 -1.87
C GLN A 22 -19.90 -15.29 -3.14
N LYS A 23 -19.26 -15.92 -4.14
CA LYS A 23 -19.26 -15.41 -5.51
C LYS A 23 -20.72 -15.19 -5.90
N LEU A 24 -21.07 -13.98 -6.34
CA LEU A 24 -22.40 -13.69 -6.85
C LEU A 24 -22.76 -14.73 -7.92
N THR A 25 -23.79 -15.54 -7.66
CA THR A 25 -24.27 -16.51 -8.63
C THR A 25 -25.12 -15.80 -9.70
N PRO A 26 -25.17 -16.30 -10.94
CA PRO A 26 -26.01 -15.72 -12.00
C PRO A 26 -27.49 -15.57 -11.61
N GLU A 27 -27.96 -16.46 -10.73
CA GLU A 27 -29.34 -16.47 -10.20
C GLU A 27 -29.63 -15.28 -9.28
N LEU A 28 -28.66 -14.88 -8.42
CA LEU A 28 -28.79 -13.72 -7.54
C LEU A 28 -28.73 -12.40 -8.33
N LEU A 29 -27.94 -12.36 -9.40
CA LEU A 29 -27.82 -11.22 -10.31
C LEU A 29 -29.11 -10.97 -11.09
N ASN A 30 -29.72 -12.03 -11.62
CA ASN A 30 -31.01 -11.91 -12.31
C ASN A 30 -32.14 -11.50 -11.35
N LYS A 31 -32.14 -12.01 -10.11
CA LYS A 31 -33.11 -11.60 -9.09
C LYS A 31 -32.93 -10.14 -8.65
N ALA A 32 -31.70 -9.62 -8.60
CA ALA A 32 -31.43 -8.21 -8.32
C ALA A 32 -31.92 -7.29 -9.45
N ARG A 33 -31.79 -7.71 -10.71
CA ARG A 33 -32.35 -7.01 -11.87
C ARG A 33 -33.88 -6.99 -11.84
N GLU A 34 -34.51 -8.12 -11.49
CA GLU A 34 -35.96 -8.22 -11.33
C GLU A 34 -36.49 -7.37 -10.15
N MET A 35 -35.69 -7.16 -9.10
CA MET A 35 -36.01 -6.28 -7.97
C MET A 35 -35.71 -4.79 -8.24
N GLY A 36 -35.35 -4.42 -9.47
CA GLY A 36 -35.16 -3.02 -9.88
C GLY A 36 -33.84 -2.38 -9.44
N VAL A 37 -32.84 -3.18 -9.05
CA VAL A 37 -31.50 -2.67 -8.74
C VAL A 37 -30.80 -2.27 -10.03
N SER A 38 -30.24 -1.05 -10.07
CA SER A 38 -29.56 -0.54 -11.26
C SER A 38 -28.28 -1.32 -11.56
N GLU A 39 -27.99 -1.52 -12.85
CA GLU A 39 -26.75 -2.15 -13.36
C GLU A 39 -25.48 -1.53 -12.74
N THR A 40 -25.50 -0.23 -12.48
CA THR A 40 -24.40 0.48 -11.80
C THR A 40 -24.11 -0.04 -10.39
N ARG A 41 -25.14 -0.29 -9.57
CA ARG A 41 -24.97 -0.82 -8.21
C ARG A 41 -24.59 -2.30 -8.21
N ILE A 42 -25.09 -3.05 -9.19
CA ILE A 42 -24.71 -4.45 -9.39
C ILE A 42 -23.21 -4.56 -9.70
N ASN A 43 -22.70 -3.68 -10.59
CA ASN A 43 -21.29 -3.66 -10.96
C ASN A 43 -20.37 -3.13 -9.85
N GLU A 44 -20.83 -2.16 -9.03
CA GLU A 44 -20.11 -1.74 -7.82
C GLU A 44 -19.96 -2.89 -6.81
N ALA A 45 -21.01 -3.69 -6.59
CA ALA A 45 -20.95 -4.84 -5.69
C ALA A 45 -19.99 -5.94 -6.19
N ILE A 46 -19.94 -6.18 -7.51
CA ILE A 46 -18.99 -7.13 -8.14
C ILE A 46 -17.54 -6.64 -7.98
N ASN A 47 -17.29 -5.35 -8.21
CA ASN A 47 -15.95 -4.76 -8.10
C ASN A 47 -15.44 -4.70 -6.65
N THR A 48 -16.35 -4.53 -5.68
CA THR A 48 -16.00 -4.52 -4.25
C THR A 48 -15.54 -5.91 -3.76
N GLN A 49 -15.98 -7.01 -4.39
CA GLN A 49 -15.50 -8.36 -4.07
C GLN A 49 -14.18 -8.74 -4.74
N GLN A 50 -13.71 -8.01 -5.77
CA GLN A 50 -12.47 -8.33 -6.49
C GLN A 50 -11.23 -7.54 -6.01
N GLY A 51 -11.31 -6.83 -4.87
CA GLY A 51 -10.13 -6.29 -4.19
C GLY A 51 -9.27 -5.34 -5.04
N ASN A 52 -9.90 -4.46 -5.84
CA ASN A 52 -9.19 -3.57 -6.74
C ASN A 52 -9.61 -2.11 -6.54
N THR A 53 -9.05 -1.45 -5.51
CA THR A 53 -9.20 0.01 -5.35
C THR A 53 -8.10 0.74 -6.12
N GLY A 54 -8.46 1.22 -7.32
CA GLY A 54 -8.01 2.50 -7.85
C GLY A 54 -6.75 2.53 -8.71
N ARG A 55 -6.90 2.27 -10.01
CA ARG A 55 -6.24 3.09 -11.03
C ARG A 55 -7.15 3.19 -12.26
N ARG A 56 -7.70 4.39 -12.47
CA ARG A 56 -8.49 4.73 -13.65
C ARG A 56 -7.62 4.54 -14.90
N THR A 57 -8.05 3.70 -15.82
CA THR A 57 -7.60 3.72 -17.21
C THR A 57 -8.81 3.47 -18.09
N ILE A 58 -9.03 4.44 -18.98
CA ILE A 58 -10.09 4.47 -19.99
C ILE A 58 -9.81 3.32 -20.96
N ASN A 59 -10.72 2.33 -21.05
CA ASN A 59 -10.66 1.32 -22.10
C ASN A 59 -11.81 1.56 -23.08
N ASN A 60 -11.39 1.93 -24.29
CA ASN A 60 -12.20 1.94 -25.49
C ASN A 60 -12.75 0.54 -25.79
N VAL A 61 -13.98 0.55 -26.25
CA VAL A 61 -14.69 -0.55 -26.91
C VAL A 61 -13.91 -0.98 -28.14
N VAL A 62 -13.49 -2.24 -28.20
CA VAL A 62 -13.29 -2.95 -29.47
C VAL A 62 -13.85 -4.36 -29.33
N ASP A 63 -14.70 -4.69 -30.29
CA ASP A 63 -15.51 -5.89 -30.41
C ASP A 63 -14.75 -7.21 -30.35
N THR A 64 -15.46 -8.21 -29.87
CA THR A 64 -15.07 -9.61 -29.82
C THR A 64 -15.48 -10.29 -31.12
N ALA A 65 -14.54 -10.93 -31.83
CA ALA A 65 -14.67 -12.09 -32.76
C ALA A 65 -13.52 -12.01 -33.79
N THR A 66 -12.58 -12.92 -33.94
CA THR A 66 -12.54 -14.38 -33.78
C THR A 66 -11.06 -14.77 -33.66
N SER A 67 -10.61 -15.31 -32.52
CA SER A 67 -9.27 -15.90 -32.43
C SER A 67 -9.35 -17.41 -32.59
N ARG A 68 -8.69 -17.91 -33.63
CA ARG A 68 -8.48 -19.33 -33.89
C ARG A 68 -7.47 -19.85 -32.86
N ASN A 69 -7.90 -20.73 -31.95
CA ASN A 69 -7.03 -21.35 -30.95
C ASN A 69 -5.93 -22.19 -31.63
N PHE A 70 -4.67 -21.80 -31.39
CA PHE A 70 -3.52 -22.69 -31.43
C PHE A 70 -3.03 -22.86 -29.99
N ASP A 71 -2.96 -24.10 -29.52
CA ASP A 71 -2.45 -24.42 -28.18
C ASP A 71 -0.93 -24.14 -28.14
N ILE A 72 -0.55 -22.97 -27.63
CA ILE A 72 0.84 -22.64 -27.32
C ILE A 72 1.23 -23.46 -26.07
N ILE A 73 1.91 -24.58 -26.27
CA ILE A 73 2.46 -25.38 -25.17
C ILE A 73 3.74 -24.69 -24.70
N SER A 74 3.64 -23.87 -23.65
CA SER A 74 4.78 -23.43 -22.85
C SER A 74 5.16 -24.51 -21.82
N PRO A 75 6.44 -24.68 -21.47
CA PRO A 75 6.80 -25.52 -20.32
C PRO A 75 6.12 -24.98 -19.05
N ASN A 76 5.46 -25.87 -18.31
CA ASN A 76 4.82 -25.58 -17.01
C ASN A 76 5.87 -25.15 -15.97
N ALA A 77 6.23 -23.88 -15.99
CA ALA A 77 6.89 -23.19 -14.90
C ALA A 77 6.18 -21.85 -14.73
N GLU A 78 5.45 -21.66 -13.63
CA GLU A 78 4.90 -20.34 -13.31
C GLU A 78 6.07 -19.36 -13.16
N PRO A 79 6.15 -18.29 -13.97
CA PRO A 79 7.13 -17.24 -13.72
C PRO A 79 6.78 -16.61 -12.38
N THR A 80 7.58 -16.92 -11.37
CA THR A 80 7.56 -16.21 -10.09
C THR A 80 7.73 -14.72 -10.44
N PRO A 81 6.92 -13.80 -9.89
CA PRO A 81 7.01 -12.37 -10.20
C PRO A 81 8.37 -11.87 -9.70
N THR A 82 9.36 -11.94 -10.58
CA THR A 82 10.72 -11.52 -10.31
C THR A 82 10.76 -10.01 -10.50
N ARG A 83 11.32 -9.35 -9.49
CA ARG A 83 11.59 -7.91 -9.45
C ARG A 83 12.06 -7.44 -10.83
N THR A 84 11.48 -6.35 -11.34
CA THR A 84 11.99 -5.65 -12.53
C THR A 84 13.51 -5.49 -12.38
N SER A 85 14.27 -6.15 -13.26
CA SER A 85 15.73 -6.05 -13.26
C SER A 85 16.14 -4.59 -13.44
N ASP A 86 17.18 -4.13 -12.72
CA ASP A 86 17.74 -2.77 -12.84
C ASP A 86 18.59 -2.60 -14.12
N VAL A 87 18.78 -3.69 -14.89
CA VAL A 87 19.54 -3.70 -16.14
C VAL A 87 18.67 -3.16 -17.28
N PHE A 88 19.13 -2.08 -17.90
CA PHE A 88 18.46 -1.44 -19.03
C PHE A 88 18.27 -2.42 -20.20
N GLY A 89 17.05 -2.45 -20.73
CA GLY A 89 16.63 -3.28 -21.85
C GLY A 89 15.96 -4.58 -21.42
N SER A 90 16.09 -5.02 -20.16
CA SER A 90 15.42 -6.23 -19.67
C SER A 90 13.90 -6.05 -19.55
N GLU A 91 13.45 -4.82 -19.35
CA GLU A 91 12.05 -4.47 -19.18
C GLU A 91 11.19 -4.81 -20.40
N ILE A 92 11.75 -4.78 -21.60
CA ILE A 92 11.02 -5.00 -22.87
C ILE A 92 10.45 -6.42 -22.98
N PHE A 93 11.04 -7.38 -22.26
CA PHE A 93 10.60 -8.78 -22.23
C PHE A 93 9.79 -9.14 -20.97
N SER A 94 9.68 -8.22 -20.01
CA SER A 94 9.04 -8.47 -18.71
C SER A 94 7.65 -7.86 -18.57
N SER A 95 7.21 -7.04 -19.53
CA SER A 95 5.93 -6.32 -19.43
C SER A 95 4.74 -7.22 -19.78
N ARG A 96 3.69 -7.20 -18.95
CA ARG A 96 2.48 -8.02 -19.11
C ARG A 96 1.56 -7.59 -20.28
N ASN A 97 1.81 -6.44 -20.90
CA ASN A 97 0.92 -5.83 -21.90
C ASN A 97 1.50 -5.78 -23.33
N LEU A 98 2.64 -6.43 -23.59
CA LEU A 98 3.22 -6.52 -24.93
C LEU A 98 2.84 -7.87 -25.54
N SER A 99 1.78 -7.95 -26.34
CA SER A 99 1.64 -9.11 -27.23
C SER A 99 2.60 -8.93 -28.41
N PHE A 100 3.83 -9.44 -28.30
CA PHE A 100 4.59 -9.86 -29.48
C PHE A 100 3.93 -11.11 -30.07
N GLU A 101 2.61 -11.10 -30.25
CA GLU A 101 1.93 -12.11 -31.02
C GLU A 101 2.23 -11.78 -32.49
N PRO A 102 2.62 -12.77 -33.32
CA PRO A 102 2.77 -12.54 -34.75
C PRO A 102 1.45 -11.94 -35.24
N ASN A 103 1.53 -10.82 -35.97
CA ASN A 103 0.33 -10.15 -36.46
C ASN A 103 -0.38 -11.07 -37.47
N PHE A 104 -1.40 -11.80 -37.00
CA PHE A 104 -2.20 -12.72 -37.82
C PHE A 104 -3.04 -11.98 -38.88
N ASN A 105 -3.12 -10.65 -38.81
CA ASN A 105 -3.81 -9.77 -39.77
C ASN A 105 -2.86 -9.11 -40.78
N MET A 106 -1.60 -9.55 -40.87
CA MET A 106 -0.70 -9.06 -41.92
C MET A 106 -1.15 -9.61 -43.29
N PRO A 107 -1.19 -8.79 -44.35
CA PRO A 107 -1.40 -9.29 -45.71
C PRO A 107 -0.44 -10.44 -45.98
N THR A 108 -0.93 -11.50 -46.64
CA THR A 108 -0.11 -12.69 -46.94
C THR A 108 1.26 -12.26 -47.50
N PRO A 109 2.37 -12.56 -46.82
CA PRO A 109 3.68 -12.16 -47.32
C PRO A 109 3.98 -12.90 -48.61
N ASP A 110 4.20 -12.14 -49.69
CA ASP A 110 4.44 -12.69 -51.03
C ASP A 110 5.72 -13.54 -51.10
N ASP A 111 6.65 -13.30 -50.17
CA ASP A 111 7.94 -13.99 -50.01
C ASP A 111 7.91 -15.16 -49.01
N TYR A 112 6.77 -15.40 -48.33
CA TYR A 112 6.65 -16.53 -47.40
C TYR A 112 6.84 -17.86 -48.13
N LYS A 113 7.79 -18.67 -47.66
CA LYS A 113 8.09 -19.98 -48.22
C LYS A 113 7.17 -21.05 -47.66
N LEU A 114 6.34 -21.57 -48.54
CA LEU A 114 5.39 -22.62 -48.25
C LEU A 114 6.11 -23.93 -47.92
N ALA A 115 5.59 -24.67 -46.94
CA ALA A 115 6.00 -26.05 -46.70
C ALA A 115 4.85 -26.87 -46.13
N ALA A 116 5.12 -28.16 -45.90
CA ALA A 116 4.17 -29.10 -45.32
C ALA A 116 3.53 -28.54 -44.04
N GLY A 117 2.21 -28.70 -43.91
CA GLY A 117 1.44 -28.25 -42.76
C GLY A 117 0.84 -26.85 -42.88
N ASP A 118 1.30 -26.00 -43.81
CA ASP A 118 0.65 -24.74 -44.14
C ASP A 118 -0.72 -24.99 -44.81
N GLU A 119 -1.58 -23.98 -44.81
CA GLU A 119 -2.89 -24.00 -45.46
C GLU A 119 -2.99 -22.84 -46.44
N LEU A 120 -3.45 -23.10 -47.66
CA LEU A 120 -3.69 -22.10 -48.68
C LEU A 120 -5.18 -21.92 -48.90
N ILE A 121 -5.61 -20.67 -49.01
CA ILE A 121 -6.95 -20.26 -49.39
C ILE A 121 -6.87 -19.79 -50.85
N ILE A 122 -7.56 -20.49 -51.74
CA ILE A 122 -7.59 -20.20 -53.17
C ILE A 122 -8.99 -19.71 -53.49
N SER A 123 -9.13 -18.40 -53.69
CA SER A 123 -10.40 -17.74 -54.00
C SER A 123 -10.47 -17.42 -55.48
N ILE A 124 -11.55 -17.85 -56.12
CA ILE A 124 -11.87 -17.65 -57.53
C ILE A 124 -13.18 -16.87 -57.60
N TRP A 125 -13.21 -15.75 -58.35
CA TRP A 125 -14.42 -14.92 -58.50
C TRP A 125 -14.52 -14.28 -59.90
N GLY A 126 -15.73 -13.90 -60.33
CA GLY A 126 -15.99 -13.33 -61.65
C GLY A 126 -17.12 -14.08 -62.35
N SER A 127 -16.93 -14.49 -63.60
CA SER A 127 -17.89 -15.36 -64.31
C SER A 127 -17.96 -16.79 -63.76
N SER A 128 -17.06 -17.16 -62.84
CA SER A 128 -17.05 -18.41 -62.07
C SER A 128 -16.60 -18.14 -60.63
N GLU A 129 -17.18 -18.86 -59.67
CA GLU A 129 -16.90 -18.69 -58.25
C GLU A 129 -16.54 -20.02 -57.58
N ALA A 130 -15.41 -20.06 -56.89
CA ALA A 130 -14.99 -21.21 -56.09
C ALA A 130 -14.05 -20.75 -54.97
N ASN A 131 -14.06 -21.48 -53.84
CA ASN A 131 -13.14 -21.22 -52.74
C ASN A 131 -12.60 -22.55 -52.20
N TYR A 132 -11.29 -22.74 -52.30
CA TYR A 132 -10.64 -23.97 -51.84
C TYR A 132 -9.70 -23.67 -50.68
N ILE A 133 -9.86 -24.42 -49.59
CA ILE A 133 -8.95 -24.39 -48.45
C ILE A 133 -8.14 -25.69 -48.47
N ASN A 134 -6.86 -25.60 -48.81
CA ASN A 134 -6.00 -26.75 -49.01
C ASN A 134 -4.82 -26.74 -48.06
N LYS A 135 -4.72 -27.79 -47.24
CA LYS A 135 -3.53 -28.02 -46.41
C LYS A 135 -2.43 -28.67 -47.25
N ILE A 136 -1.22 -28.12 -47.18
CA ILE A 136 -0.03 -28.68 -47.85
C ILE A 136 0.32 -30.00 -47.19
N THR A 137 0.33 -31.06 -47.98
CA THR A 137 0.67 -32.42 -47.53
C THR A 137 2.16 -32.53 -47.16
N PRO A 138 2.57 -33.56 -46.40
CA PRO A 138 3.98 -33.86 -46.16
C PRO A 138 4.81 -34.03 -47.43
N ASP A 139 4.20 -34.52 -48.53
CA ASP A 139 4.83 -34.64 -49.84
C ASP A 139 4.97 -33.29 -50.58
N GLY A 140 4.50 -32.20 -49.97
CA GLY A 140 4.64 -30.84 -50.48
C GLY A 140 3.63 -30.43 -51.54
N THR A 141 2.49 -31.12 -51.61
CA THR A 141 1.46 -30.93 -52.64
C THR A 141 0.13 -30.43 -52.06
N ILE A 142 -0.71 -29.87 -52.93
CA ILE A 142 -2.13 -29.61 -52.70
C ILE A 142 -2.95 -30.28 -53.79
N ASN A 143 -4.22 -30.58 -53.51
CA ASN A 143 -5.13 -31.17 -54.48
C ASN A 143 -6.32 -30.24 -54.72
N ILE A 144 -6.43 -29.69 -55.92
CA ILE A 144 -7.55 -28.81 -56.29
C ILE A 144 -8.54 -29.64 -57.13
N PRO A 145 -9.84 -29.66 -56.78
CA PRO A 145 -10.87 -30.32 -57.60
C PRO A 145 -10.77 -29.90 -59.07
N ASP A 146 -10.97 -30.85 -59.99
CA ASP A 146 -10.94 -30.67 -61.46
C ASP A 146 -9.57 -30.29 -62.07
N VAL A 147 -8.58 -29.88 -61.26
CA VAL A 147 -7.21 -29.56 -61.69
C VAL A 147 -6.21 -30.65 -61.30
N GLY A 148 -6.41 -31.30 -60.15
CA GLY A 148 -5.55 -32.36 -59.62
C GLY A 148 -4.45 -31.87 -58.69
N VAL A 149 -3.39 -32.68 -58.58
CA VAL A 149 -2.29 -32.50 -57.62
C VAL A 149 -1.27 -31.49 -58.13
N ILE A 150 -0.92 -30.50 -57.30
CA ILE A 150 0.06 -29.45 -57.60
C ILE A 150 1.14 -29.42 -56.51
N PHE A 151 2.40 -29.50 -56.92
CA PHE A 151 3.54 -29.34 -56.01
C PHE A 151 3.82 -27.85 -55.75
N ILE A 152 3.88 -27.46 -54.47
CA ILE A 152 4.01 -26.06 -54.06
C ILE A 152 5.00 -25.82 -52.91
N SER A 153 5.49 -26.88 -52.26
CA SER A 153 6.47 -26.75 -51.17
C SER A 153 7.77 -26.15 -51.67
N GLY A 154 8.35 -25.23 -50.89
CA GLY A 154 9.55 -24.48 -51.24
C GLY A 154 9.30 -23.25 -52.11
N LEU A 155 8.11 -23.11 -52.72
CA LEU A 155 7.72 -21.91 -53.44
C LEU A 155 7.34 -20.78 -52.47
N THR A 156 7.54 -19.54 -52.89
CA THR A 156 6.93 -18.39 -52.20
C THR A 156 5.44 -18.32 -52.52
N VAL A 157 4.66 -17.60 -51.71
CA VAL A 157 3.23 -17.39 -52.00
C VAL A 157 3.02 -16.76 -53.39
N ALA A 158 3.85 -15.79 -53.78
CA ALA A 158 3.78 -15.22 -55.13
C ALA A 158 4.08 -16.23 -56.24
N GLN A 159 5.05 -17.12 -56.04
CA GLN A 159 5.37 -18.19 -56.98
C GLN A 159 4.27 -19.26 -57.04
N ALA A 160 3.68 -19.59 -55.90
CA ALA A 160 2.55 -20.52 -55.81
C ALA A 160 1.30 -19.95 -56.49
N GLN A 161 0.99 -18.66 -56.30
CA GLN A 161 -0.06 -17.94 -57.02
C GLN A 161 0.12 -18.09 -58.53
N LYS A 162 1.32 -17.78 -59.06
CA LYS A 162 1.60 -17.93 -60.49
C LYS A 162 1.43 -19.38 -60.98
N THR A 163 1.90 -20.34 -60.19
CA THR A 163 1.82 -21.77 -60.53
C THR A 163 0.38 -22.28 -60.53
N ILE A 164 -0.42 -21.89 -59.53
CA ILE A 164 -1.82 -22.27 -59.37
C ILE A 164 -2.68 -21.63 -60.46
N VAL A 165 -2.48 -20.34 -60.76
CA VAL A 165 -3.16 -19.64 -61.86
C VAL A 165 -2.90 -20.32 -63.20
N GLY A 166 -1.64 -20.67 -63.50
CA GLY A 166 -1.29 -21.35 -64.76
C GLY A 166 -1.84 -22.77 -64.89
N LYS A 167 -2.16 -23.44 -63.77
CA LYS A 167 -2.85 -24.74 -63.78
C LYS A 167 -4.37 -24.59 -63.88
N LEU A 168 -4.93 -23.58 -63.22
CA LEU A 168 -6.36 -23.28 -63.28
C LEU A 168 -6.80 -22.77 -64.65
N SER A 169 -5.96 -22.04 -65.39
CA SER A 169 -6.31 -21.54 -66.73
C SER A 169 -6.55 -22.66 -67.75
N GLN A 170 -6.05 -23.89 -67.49
CA GLN A 170 -6.32 -25.07 -68.32
C GLN A 170 -7.76 -25.58 -68.18
N VAL A 171 -8.46 -25.21 -67.11
CA VAL A 171 -9.82 -25.68 -66.78
C VAL A 171 -10.83 -24.52 -66.80
N PHE A 172 -10.40 -23.32 -66.40
CA PHE A 172 -11.20 -22.09 -66.38
C PHE A 172 -10.76 -21.15 -67.50
N SER A 173 -11.38 -21.25 -68.68
CA SER A 173 -11.05 -20.44 -69.86
C SER A 173 -11.19 -18.92 -69.64
N GLY A 174 -12.03 -18.49 -68.69
CA GLY A 174 -12.22 -17.08 -68.33
C GLY A 174 -11.05 -16.43 -67.60
N ILE A 175 -10.02 -17.20 -67.17
CA ILE A 175 -8.84 -16.65 -66.51
C ILE A 175 -7.96 -15.89 -67.51
N ASP A 176 -7.75 -16.45 -68.71
CA ASP A 176 -6.90 -15.83 -69.73
C ASP A 176 -7.56 -14.59 -70.36
N THR A 177 -8.89 -14.51 -70.35
CA THR A 177 -9.67 -13.37 -70.85
C THR A 177 -9.91 -12.28 -69.79
N GLY A 178 -9.56 -12.54 -68.52
CA GLY A 178 -9.74 -11.62 -67.40
C GLY A 178 -11.16 -11.59 -66.80
N GLU A 179 -12.04 -12.48 -67.24
CA GLU A 179 -13.41 -12.62 -66.71
C GLU A 179 -13.45 -13.37 -65.37
N VAL A 180 -12.43 -14.18 -65.08
CA VAL A 180 -12.25 -14.93 -63.83
C VAL A 180 -10.95 -14.48 -63.16
N ASN A 181 -11.03 -14.08 -61.90
CA ASN A 181 -9.91 -13.67 -61.08
C ASN A 181 -9.59 -14.76 -60.05
N VAL A 182 -8.31 -14.95 -59.75
CA VAL A 182 -7.83 -15.93 -58.77
C VAL A 182 -6.89 -15.27 -57.78
N LYS A 183 -7.09 -15.49 -56.48
CA LYS A 183 -6.16 -15.10 -55.41
C LYS A 183 -5.84 -16.29 -54.52
N VAL A 184 -4.55 -16.54 -54.38
CA VAL A 184 -4.00 -17.43 -53.36
C VAL A 184 -3.59 -16.57 -52.16
N ALA A 185 -4.09 -16.93 -50.99
CA ALA A 185 -3.77 -16.35 -49.70
C ALA A 185 -3.32 -17.45 -48.73
N LEU A 186 -2.54 -17.07 -47.72
CA LEU A 186 -2.09 -17.97 -46.68
C LEU A 186 -3.19 -18.05 -45.59
N GLY A 187 -3.65 -19.25 -45.30
CA GLY A 187 -4.58 -19.55 -44.22
C GLY A 187 -3.83 -19.78 -42.91
N LYS A 188 -3.96 -20.99 -42.35
CA LYS A 188 -3.16 -21.43 -41.20
C LYS A 188 -1.69 -21.66 -41.59
N ILE A 189 -0.78 -21.08 -40.84
CA ILE A 189 0.66 -21.36 -40.97
C ILE A 189 1.10 -22.50 -40.07
N ARG A 190 2.13 -23.23 -40.49
CA ARG A 190 2.71 -24.32 -39.71
C ARG A 190 3.37 -23.81 -38.43
N SER A 191 3.37 -24.66 -37.41
CA SER A 191 4.16 -24.44 -36.20
C SER A 191 5.58 -24.97 -36.39
N ILE A 192 6.55 -24.27 -35.81
CA ILE A 192 7.96 -24.64 -35.73
C ILE A 192 8.32 -24.88 -34.26
N LYS A 193 9.27 -25.78 -34.01
CA LYS A 193 9.86 -26.00 -32.68
C LYS A 193 11.24 -25.38 -32.64
N VAL A 194 11.46 -24.51 -31.66
CA VAL A 194 12.74 -23.83 -31.43
C VAL A 194 13.24 -24.18 -30.04
N ASN A 195 14.54 -24.39 -29.90
CA ASN A 195 15.17 -24.67 -28.61
C ASN A 195 15.86 -23.43 -28.09
N ILE A 196 15.59 -23.03 -26.86
CA ILE A 196 16.23 -21.90 -26.19
C ILE A 196 17.08 -22.45 -25.05
N ALA A 197 18.37 -22.13 -25.07
CA ALA A 197 19.39 -22.61 -24.13
C ALA A 197 20.27 -21.46 -23.62
N GLY A 198 21.09 -21.77 -22.61
CA GLY A 198 21.94 -20.77 -21.95
C GLY A 198 21.16 -19.94 -20.94
N GLU A 199 21.54 -18.66 -20.80
CA GLU A 199 21.07 -17.76 -19.74
C GLU A 199 19.72 -17.08 -20.06
N ALA A 200 18.80 -17.81 -20.68
CA ALA A 200 17.42 -17.39 -20.83
C ALA A 200 16.68 -17.43 -19.48
N ALA A 201 15.62 -16.63 -19.32
CA ALA A 201 14.83 -16.64 -18.09
C ALA A 201 14.14 -17.99 -17.86
N VAL A 202 13.57 -18.57 -18.92
CA VAL A 202 13.05 -19.95 -18.93
C VAL A 202 13.63 -20.69 -20.15
N PRO A 203 14.70 -21.48 -19.99
CA PRO A 203 15.23 -22.32 -21.07
C PRO A 203 14.29 -23.49 -21.40
N GLY A 204 14.23 -23.91 -22.66
CA GLY A 204 13.39 -25.03 -23.07
C GLY A 204 13.05 -25.04 -24.56
N THR A 205 12.20 -25.99 -24.96
CA THR A 205 11.67 -26.08 -26.33
C THR A 205 10.35 -25.35 -26.41
N TYR A 206 10.24 -24.42 -27.37
CA TYR A 206 9.08 -23.59 -27.61
C TYR A 206 8.43 -23.94 -28.95
N THR A 207 7.11 -24.00 -28.97
CA THR A 207 6.33 -24.14 -30.21
C THR A 207 5.82 -22.77 -30.65
N LEU A 208 6.25 -22.33 -31.83
CA LEU A 208 6.03 -20.99 -32.37
C LEU A 208 5.40 -21.09 -33.77
N PRO A 209 4.62 -20.11 -34.24
CA PRO A 209 4.25 -20.02 -35.66
C PRO A 209 5.49 -19.79 -36.54
N SER A 210 5.48 -20.27 -37.79
CA SER A 210 6.63 -20.19 -38.74
C SER A 210 7.08 -18.77 -39.11
N LEU A 211 6.26 -17.76 -38.84
CA LEU A 211 6.60 -16.34 -39.03
C LEU A 211 7.22 -15.68 -37.78
N SER A 212 7.42 -16.43 -36.70
CA SER A 212 7.95 -15.90 -35.45
C SER A 212 9.42 -15.51 -35.57
N THR A 213 9.78 -14.38 -34.97
CA THR A 213 11.14 -13.86 -34.89
C THR A 213 11.83 -14.25 -33.59
N LEU A 214 13.13 -13.98 -33.51
CA LEU A 214 13.93 -14.17 -32.31
C LEU A 214 13.35 -13.44 -31.08
N PHE A 215 12.83 -12.22 -31.23
CA PHE A 215 12.17 -11.52 -30.12
C PHE A 215 10.89 -12.20 -29.64
N ASN A 216 10.10 -12.80 -30.53
CA ASN A 216 8.92 -13.57 -30.10
C ASN A 216 9.35 -14.75 -29.21
N ALA A 217 10.42 -15.45 -29.59
CA ALA A 217 10.97 -16.56 -28.81
C ALA A 217 11.51 -16.10 -27.45
N LEU A 218 12.30 -15.03 -27.40
CA LEU A 218 12.82 -14.46 -26.15
C LEU A 218 11.71 -13.95 -25.24
N TYR A 219 10.67 -13.33 -25.81
CA TYR A 219 9.51 -12.88 -25.06
C TYR A 219 8.79 -14.06 -24.39
N LEU A 220 8.52 -15.16 -25.12
CA LEU A 220 7.93 -16.37 -24.52
C LEU A 220 8.85 -17.02 -23.47
N ALA A 221 10.17 -16.85 -23.61
CA ALA A 221 11.13 -17.29 -22.60
C ALA A 221 11.18 -16.39 -21.35
N GLY A 222 10.47 -15.25 -21.34
CA GLY A 222 10.53 -14.25 -20.27
C GLY A 222 11.78 -13.36 -20.32
N GLY A 223 12.46 -13.32 -21.46
CA GLY A 223 13.73 -12.62 -21.67
C GLY A 223 14.94 -13.44 -21.21
N VAL A 224 15.93 -12.73 -20.67
CA VAL A 224 17.17 -13.31 -20.13
C VAL A 224 17.12 -13.35 -18.61
N ASN A 225 17.84 -14.28 -17.98
CA ASN A 225 17.95 -14.32 -16.52
C ASN A 225 18.94 -13.25 -16.01
N ASN A 226 19.20 -13.20 -14.69
CA ASN A 226 20.07 -12.18 -14.06
C ASN A 226 21.55 -12.20 -14.51
N ILE A 227 21.99 -13.28 -15.16
CA ILE A 227 23.35 -13.41 -15.69
C ILE A 227 23.40 -13.47 -17.22
N GLY A 228 22.25 -13.45 -17.89
CA GLY A 228 22.17 -13.50 -19.34
C GLY A 228 22.41 -12.15 -19.99
N SER A 229 23.06 -12.20 -21.15
CA SER A 229 23.38 -11.06 -21.98
C SER A 229 22.18 -10.69 -22.85
N LEU A 230 21.82 -9.41 -22.85
CA LEU A 230 20.90 -8.82 -23.82
C LEU A 230 21.59 -8.50 -25.15
N ARG A 231 22.92 -8.63 -25.20
CA ARG A 231 23.76 -8.13 -26.29
C ARG A 231 24.52 -9.24 -27.04
N ASP A 232 24.48 -10.47 -26.54
CA ASP A 232 25.09 -11.66 -27.14
C ASP A 232 24.14 -12.86 -27.12
N ILE A 233 23.12 -12.78 -27.98
CA ILE A 233 22.12 -13.84 -28.20
C ILE A 233 22.34 -14.42 -29.59
N ARG A 234 22.65 -15.72 -29.69
CA ARG A 234 23.04 -16.36 -30.95
C ARG A 234 22.00 -17.34 -31.42
N VAL A 235 21.77 -17.40 -32.72
CA VAL A 235 20.89 -18.38 -33.36
C VAL A 235 21.71 -19.32 -34.21
N TYR A 236 21.59 -20.62 -33.95
CA TYR A 236 22.21 -21.68 -34.73
C TYR A 236 21.16 -22.43 -35.52
N ARG A 237 21.43 -22.62 -36.81
CA ARG A 237 20.62 -23.43 -37.74
C ARG A 237 21.53 -24.43 -38.43
N ASN A 238 21.22 -25.71 -38.34
CA ASN A 238 22.06 -26.79 -38.88
C ASN A 238 23.54 -26.68 -38.42
N ASN A 239 23.76 -26.41 -37.13
CA ASN A 239 25.09 -26.22 -36.50
C ASN A 239 25.91 -25.05 -37.03
N LYS A 240 25.30 -24.08 -37.72
CA LYS A 240 25.95 -22.82 -38.14
C LYS A 240 25.28 -21.64 -37.48
N GLU A 241 26.07 -20.68 -36.98
CA GLU A 241 25.56 -19.40 -36.49
C GLU A 241 24.98 -18.62 -37.68
N VAL A 242 23.68 -18.33 -37.62
CA VAL A 242 22.95 -17.62 -38.69
C VAL A 242 22.56 -16.20 -38.30
N ALA A 243 22.54 -15.89 -36.99
CA ALA A 243 22.32 -14.54 -36.48
C ALA A 243 22.93 -14.37 -35.09
N ARG A 244 23.31 -13.14 -34.78
CA ARG A 244 23.72 -12.67 -33.46
C ARG A 244 22.98 -11.38 -33.16
N LEU A 245 22.12 -11.41 -32.15
CA LEU A 245 21.27 -10.31 -31.76
C LEU A 245 21.92 -9.49 -30.64
N ASP A 246 21.97 -8.18 -30.86
CA ASP A 246 22.22 -7.17 -29.83
C ASP A 246 20.92 -6.38 -29.60
N ALA A 247 20.27 -6.57 -28.45
CA ALA A 247 19.03 -5.88 -28.15
C ALA A 247 19.22 -4.35 -28.01
N TYR A 248 20.45 -3.88 -27.72
CA TYR A 248 20.74 -2.44 -27.62
C TYR A 248 20.66 -1.76 -28.99
N ASP A 249 21.07 -2.46 -30.06
CA ASP A 249 20.93 -1.96 -31.42
C ASP A 249 19.46 -1.71 -31.80
N TYR A 250 18.55 -2.53 -31.27
CA TYR A 250 17.12 -2.34 -31.47
C TYR A 250 16.55 -1.18 -30.64
N ILE A 251 16.76 -1.19 -29.32
CA ILE A 251 16.10 -0.24 -28.40
C ILE A 251 16.72 1.17 -28.41
N ILE A 252 18.00 1.29 -28.79
CA ILE A 252 18.71 2.58 -28.82
C ILE A 252 18.86 3.09 -30.26
N ASN A 253 19.27 2.22 -31.18
CA ASN A 253 19.63 2.63 -32.54
C ASN A 253 18.53 2.38 -33.58
N GLY A 254 17.44 1.69 -33.21
CA GLY A 254 16.35 1.36 -34.14
C GLY A 254 16.73 0.37 -35.24
N LYS A 255 17.83 -0.38 -35.08
CA LYS A 255 18.31 -1.38 -36.03
C LYS A 255 17.59 -2.70 -35.82
N TYR A 256 16.96 -3.23 -36.87
CA TYR A 256 16.08 -4.39 -36.82
C TYR A 256 16.62 -5.61 -37.59
N GLU A 257 17.77 -5.49 -38.25
CA GLU A 257 18.28 -6.49 -39.19
C GLU A 257 18.64 -7.83 -38.51
N THR A 258 18.89 -7.82 -37.20
CA THR A 258 19.28 -9.00 -36.42
C THR A 258 18.08 -9.74 -35.81
N ASN A 259 16.87 -9.19 -35.87
CA ASN A 259 15.66 -9.88 -35.41
C ASN A 259 15.10 -10.80 -36.50
N ILE A 260 15.87 -11.84 -36.84
CA ILE A 260 15.54 -12.76 -37.93
C ILE A 260 14.29 -13.62 -37.63
N THR A 261 13.61 -14.07 -38.68
CA THR A 261 12.60 -15.13 -38.59
C THR A 261 13.26 -16.47 -38.28
N LEU A 262 12.68 -17.19 -37.33
CA LEU A 262 13.16 -18.50 -36.88
C LEU A 262 12.66 -19.61 -37.81
N SER A 263 13.40 -20.72 -37.84
CA SER A 263 13.03 -21.94 -38.56
C SER A 263 12.94 -23.12 -37.59
N ASP A 264 12.31 -24.19 -38.07
CA ASP A 264 12.19 -25.42 -37.30
C ASP A 264 13.56 -25.98 -36.92
N ASN A 265 13.70 -26.38 -35.65
CA ASN A 265 14.91 -26.85 -35.00
C ASN A 265 16.03 -25.81 -34.84
N ASP A 266 15.74 -24.51 -35.00
CA ASP A 266 16.70 -23.47 -34.60
C ASP A 266 17.05 -23.60 -33.10
N MET A 267 18.31 -23.34 -32.77
CA MET A 267 18.82 -23.29 -31.41
C MET A 267 19.21 -21.86 -31.07
N VAL A 268 18.50 -21.24 -30.15
CA VAL A 268 18.80 -19.91 -29.59
C VAL A 268 19.63 -20.09 -28.33
N VAL A 269 20.81 -19.48 -28.27
CA VAL A 269 21.71 -19.55 -27.12
C VAL A 269 21.93 -18.16 -26.56
N VAL A 270 21.53 -17.94 -25.30
CA VAL A 270 21.80 -16.71 -24.56
C VAL A 270 23.12 -16.86 -23.81
N SER A 271 24.10 -16.01 -24.13
CA SER A 271 25.41 -16.03 -23.47
C SER A 271 25.36 -15.27 -22.13
N PRO A 272 26.30 -15.50 -21.20
CA PRO A 272 26.43 -14.65 -20.01
C PRO A 272 26.86 -13.21 -20.35
N TYR A 273 26.46 -12.23 -19.53
CA TYR A 273 26.92 -10.84 -19.70
C TYR A 273 28.43 -10.71 -19.46
N GLN A 274 29.06 -9.71 -20.09
CA GLN A 274 30.47 -9.40 -19.89
C GLN A 274 30.68 -8.35 -18.80
N ASN A 275 30.14 -7.14 -19.00
CA ASN A 275 30.26 -6.04 -18.04
C ASN A 275 28.89 -5.45 -17.74
N HIS A 276 28.51 -5.38 -16.46
CA HIS A 276 27.41 -4.58 -15.96
C HIS A 276 27.95 -3.35 -15.23
N VAL A 277 27.67 -2.17 -15.77
CA VAL A 277 28.17 -0.90 -15.26
C VAL A 277 26.99 -0.04 -14.84
N LYS A 278 27.06 0.54 -13.64
CA LYS A 278 26.00 1.39 -13.12
C LYS A 278 26.34 2.86 -13.36
N ILE A 279 25.35 3.67 -13.77
CA ILE A 279 25.49 5.12 -13.83
C ILE A 279 24.35 5.79 -13.06
N THR A 280 24.70 6.78 -12.26
CA THR A 280 23.79 7.50 -11.35
C THR A 280 24.10 9.00 -11.33
N GLY A 281 23.14 9.79 -10.84
CA GLY A 281 23.29 11.23 -10.69
C GLY A 281 22.61 12.00 -11.81
N LYS A 282 23.30 12.99 -12.36
CA LYS A 282 22.82 13.94 -13.36
C LYS A 282 22.94 13.43 -14.80
N VAL A 283 22.29 12.29 -15.06
CA VAL A 283 22.09 11.72 -16.41
C VAL A 283 20.62 11.42 -16.67
N LYS A 284 20.22 11.26 -17.94
CA LYS A 284 18.79 11.08 -18.27
C LYS A 284 18.23 9.72 -17.86
N ARG A 285 19.06 8.67 -17.85
CA ARG A 285 18.66 7.29 -17.49
C ARG A 285 19.60 6.73 -16.42
N ASN A 286 19.17 6.83 -15.16
CA ASN A 286 19.86 6.23 -14.02
C ASN A 286 19.54 4.73 -13.94
N ARG A 287 20.43 3.88 -14.46
CA ARG A 287 20.27 2.42 -14.58
C ARG A 287 21.62 1.70 -14.56
N THR A 288 21.56 0.37 -14.53
CA THR A 288 22.68 -0.50 -14.86
C THR A 288 22.65 -0.82 -16.36
N PHE A 289 23.77 -0.73 -17.06
CA PHE A 289 23.90 -1.00 -18.49
C PHE A 289 24.86 -2.14 -18.76
N GLU A 290 24.58 -2.92 -19.79
CA GLU A 290 25.48 -3.97 -20.29
C GLU A 290 26.44 -3.39 -21.33
N LEU A 291 27.73 -3.47 -21.04
CA LEU A 291 28.81 -3.01 -21.91
C LEU A 291 29.60 -4.19 -22.48
N LYS A 292 29.97 -4.08 -23.75
CA LYS A 292 30.97 -4.96 -24.38
C LYS A 292 32.37 -4.60 -23.88
N LYS A 293 33.33 -5.51 -24.08
CA LYS A 293 34.72 -5.34 -23.62
C LYS A 293 35.44 -4.12 -24.21
N ASP A 294 35.03 -3.70 -25.39
CA ASP A 294 35.57 -2.57 -26.15
C ASP A 294 34.78 -1.26 -25.98
N GLU A 295 33.67 -1.29 -25.23
CA GLU A 295 32.87 -0.09 -24.93
C GLU A 295 33.44 0.67 -23.73
N THR A 296 33.36 2.00 -23.81
CA THR A 296 34.01 2.97 -22.94
C THR A 296 33.01 3.72 -22.06
N LEU A 297 33.52 4.63 -21.23
CA LEU A 297 32.69 5.52 -20.43
C LEU A 297 31.79 6.43 -21.29
N ASP A 298 32.27 6.86 -22.47
CA ASP A 298 31.46 7.65 -23.41
C ASP A 298 30.26 6.85 -23.94
N ASP A 299 30.47 5.57 -24.25
CA ASP A 299 29.40 4.67 -24.67
C ASP A 299 28.33 4.50 -23.58
N LEU A 300 28.76 4.35 -22.32
CA LEU A 300 27.86 4.30 -21.17
C LEU A 300 27.02 5.59 -21.05
N VAL A 301 27.65 6.77 -21.17
CA VAL A 301 26.94 8.05 -21.11
C VAL A 301 25.93 8.16 -22.26
N ARG A 302 26.28 7.71 -23.46
CA ARG A 302 25.37 7.65 -24.61
C ARG A 302 24.17 6.73 -24.33
N PHE A 303 24.39 5.54 -23.79
CA PHE A 303 23.30 4.62 -23.40
C PHE A 303 22.41 5.21 -22.30
N ALA A 304 23.00 5.96 -21.36
CA ALA A 304 22.29 6.73 -20.34
C ALA A 304 21.47 7.91 -20.91
N GLY A 305 21.57 8.19 -22.22
CA GLY A 305 20.87 9.30 -22.89
C GLY A 305 21.59 10.65 -22.78
N GLY A 306 22.84 10.65 -22.33
CA GLY A 306 23.64 11.83 -22.04
C GLY A 306 23.36 12.45 -20.66
N PHE A 307 24.06 13.54 -20.38
CA PHE A 307 23.93 14.34 -19.16
C PHE A 307 22.57 15.07 -19.07
N SER A 308 22.12 15.36 -17.85
CA SER A 308 21.01 16.30 -17.60
C SER A 308 21.52 17.74 -17.68
N GLY A 309 20.60 18.72 -17.82
CA GLY A 309 20.99 20.13 -18.08
C GLY A 309 21.72 20.83 -16.93
N ASP A 310 21.65 20.28 -15.73
CA ASP A 310 22.30 20.76 -14.50
C ASP A 310 23.49 19.89 -14.07
N ALA A 311 23.94 18.98 -14.94
CA ALA A 311 25.09 18.11 -14.71
C ALA A 311 26.40 18.88 -14.78
N TYR A 312 27.33 18.56 -13.88
CA TYR A 312 28.72 18.95 -14.03
C TYR A 312 29.39 18.02 -15.04
N THR A 313 29.70 18.53 -16.23
CA THR A 313 30.17 17.71 -17.37
C THR A 313 31.69 17.67 -17.53
N ASP A 314 32.44 18.47 -16.78
CA ASP A 314 33.91 18.54 -16.93
C ASP A 314 34.57 17.22 -16.55
N ASN A 315 34.03 16.53 -15.54
CA ASN A 315 34.45 15.19 -15.16
C ASN A 315 33.32 14.41 -14.48
N VAL A 316 33.51 13.10 -14.41
CA VAL A 316 32.65 12.19 -13.64
C VAL A 316 33.50 11.32 -12.72
N THR A 317 32.87 10.80 -11.68
CA THR A 317 33.54 9.93 -10.72
C THR A 317 33.22 8.46 -11.01
N VAL A 318 34.25 7.63 -11.23
CA VAL A 318 34.12 6.18 -11.40
C VAL A 318 34.65 5.46 -10.16
N ASN A 319 33.76 4.73 -9.49
CA ASN A 319 34.10 3.82 -8.39
C ASN A 319 34.29 2.41 -8.94
N ARG A 320 35.53 1.91 -8.87
CA ARG A 320 35.93 0.61 -9.38
C ARG A 320 36.40 -0.30 -8.24
N LYS A 321 35.94 -1.55 -8.23
CA LYS A 321 36.47 -2.55 -7.31
C LYS A 321 37.84 -3.03 -7.79
N ALA A 322 38.86 -2.91 -6.95
CA ALA A 322 40.22 -3.40 -7.19
C ALA A 322 40.63 -4.36 -6.06
N GLY A 323 40.50 -5.67 -6.29
CA GLY A 323 40.77 -6.68 -5.26
C GLY A 323 39.81 -6.58 -4.06
N SER A 324 40.36 -6.34 -2.87
CA SER A 324 39.60 -6.19 -1.61
C SER A 324 39.16 -4.74 -1.32
N ARG A 325 39.53 -3.76 -2.16
CA ARG A 325 39.26 -2.33 -1.95
C ARG A 325 38.57 -1.71 -3.16
N TYR A 326 37.98 -0.53 -2.96
CA TYR A 326 37.52 0.32 -4.06
C TYR A 326 38.59 1.35 -4.40
N SER A 327 38.73 1.65 -5.69
CA SER A 327 39.50 2.77 -6.24
C SER A 327 38.53 3.78 -6.83
N ILE A 328 38.85 5.07 -6.69
CA ILE A 328 38.06 6.17 -7.23
C ILE A 328 38.88 6.81 -8.36
N PHE A 329 38.27 6.97 -9.52
CA PHE A 329 38.84 7.69 -10.66
C PHE A 329 37.98 8.92 -10.94
N THR A 330 38.61 10.08 -11.03
CA THR A 330 38.00 11.27 -11.63
C THR A 330 38.36 11.25 -13.11
N VAL A 331 37.37 11.10 -13.98
CA VAL A 331 37.56 10.99 -15.42
C VAL A 331 37.06 12.26 -16.07
N ASP A 332 38.00 13.07 -16.54
CA ASP A 332 37.72 14.29 -17.30
C ASP A 332 37.07 13.97 -18.64
N ASN A 333 36.29 14.92 -19.17
CA ASN A 333 35.47 14.78 -20.36
C ASN A 333 36.27 14.34 -21.60
N ASP A 334 37.51 14.80 -21.75
CA ASP A 334 38.41 14.44 -22.85
C ASP A 334 38.95 13.00 -22.73
N MET A 335 39.00 12.43 -21.52
CA MET A 335 39.45 11.07 -21.29
C MET A 335 38.31 10.03 -21.43
N MET A 336 37.04 10.43 -21.32
CA MET A 336 35.89 9.51 -21.38
C MET A 336 35.86 8.58 -22.60
N PRO A 337 36.17 9.04 -23.84
CA PRO A 337 36.15 8.18 -25.04
C PRO A 337 37.21 7.08 -25.05
N SER A 338 38.19 7.12 -24.15
CA SER A 338 39.28 6.14 -24.07
C SER A 338 39.29 5.37 -22.74
N PHE A 339 38.45 5.77 -21.79
CA PHE A 339 38.39 5.15 -20.47
C PHE A 339 37.66 3.81 -20.54
N ALA A 340 38.43 2.72 -20.46
CA ALA A 340 37.90 1.35 -20.48
C ALA A 340 37.10 1.05 -19.20
N MET A 341 35.87 0.58 -19.37
CA MET A 341 34.99 0.19 -18.26
C MET A 341 35.19 -1.29 -17.87
N MET A 342 34.93 -1.60 -16.61
CA MET A 342 35.02 -2.95 -16.06
C MET A 342 33.69 -3.36 -15.42
N ASP A 343 33.43 -4.67 -15.36
CA ASP A 343 32.26 -5.19 -14.65
C ASP A 343 32.18 -4.65 -13.22
N LYS A 344 30.99 -4.22 -12.82
CA LYS A 344 30.66 -3.60 -11.53
C LYS A 344 31.27 -2.23 -11.26
N ASP A 345 31.80 -1.55 -12.27
CA ASP A 345 32.05 -0.12 -12.13
C ASP A 345 30.75 0.64 -11.84
N SER A 346 30.86 1.70 -11.03
CA SER A 346 29.77 2.62 -10.74
C SER A 346 30.20 4.05 -11.02
N VAL A 347 29.49 4.72 -11.91
CA VAL A 347 29.73 6.10 -12.33
C VAL A 347 28.74 7.04 -11.63
N SER A 348 29.25 8.11 -11.04
CA SER A 348 28.47 9.20 -10.45
C SER A 348 28.71 10.49 -11.23
N VAL A 349 27.62 11.16 -11.58
CA VAL A 349 27.63 12.47 -12.23
C VAL A 349 26.99 13.48 -11.28
N ASP A 350 27.78 14.46 -10.85
CA ASP A 350 27.33 15.48 -9.90
C ASP A 350 26.65 16.66 -10.61
N SER A 351 26.04 17.55 -9.82
CA SER A 351 25.44 18.78 -10.33
C SER A 351 26.48 19.89 -10.44
N VAL A 352 26.28 20.84 -11.36
CA VAL A 352 27.02 22.10 -11.32
C VAL A 352 26.81 22.80 -9.97
N ILE A 353 27.86 23.42 -9.44
CA ILE A 353 27.77 24.19 -8.19
C ILE A 353 27.02 25.49 -8.48
N ALA A 354 25.97 25.79 -7.71
CA ALA A 354 25.20 27.03 -7.81
C ALA A 354 25.96 28.22 -7.17
N LYS A 355 27.16 28.53 -7.70
CA LYS A 355 27.93 29.72 -7.33
C LYS A 355 27.69 30.81 -8.38
N TYR A 356 27.19 31.96 -7.93
CA TYR A 356 26.88 33.09 -8.80
C TYR A 356 27.88 34.22 -8.56
N ASP A 357 28.63 34.62 -9.58
CA ASP A 357 29.66 35.67 -9.43
C ASP A 357 29.06 37.09 -9.29
N ASN A 358 27.79 37.27 -9.65
CA ASN A 358 27.11 38.55 -9.69
C ASN A 358 25.77 38.56 -8.93
N ARG A 359 25.70 37.86 -7.80
CA ARG A 359 24.50 37.82 -6.95
C ARG A 359 24.68 38.64 -5.69
N VAL A 360 23.64 39.36 -5.27
CA VAL A 360 23.50 39.95 -3.93
C VAL A 360 22.12 39.61 -3.37
N ILE A 361 22.00 39.61 -2.05
CA ILE A 361 20.79 39.13 -1.36
C ILE A 361 20.31 40.20 -0.39
N VAL A 362 19.00 40.44 -0.35
CA VAL A 362 18.37 41.25 0.70
C VAL A 362 17.24 40.46 1.36
N ARG A 363 17.28 40.40 2.69
CA ARG A 363 16.33 39.64 3.52
C ARG A 363 15.71 40.49 4.62
N GLY A 364 14.57 40.02 5.09
CA GLY A 364 13.88 40.58 6.25
C GLY A 364 12.83 41.62 5.88
N ALA A 365 12.78 42.73 6.61
CA ALA A 365 11.72 43.73 6.57
C ALA A 365 11.85 44.71 5.39
N VAL A 366 11.89 44.16 4.17
CA VAL A 366 11.79 44.87 2.89
C VAL A 366 10.56 44.40 2.12
N TRP A 367 10.06 45.21 1.17
CA TRP A 367 8.87 44.85 0.40
C TRP A 367 9.11 43.67 -0.54
N ARG A 368 10.29 43.61 -1.17
CA ARG A 368 10.70 42.49 -2.05
C ARG A 368 12.02 41.86 -1.60
N PRO A 369 12.01 40.99 -0.57
CA PRO A 369 13.21 40.24 -0.22
C PRO A 369 13.53 39.23 -1.32
N GLY A 370 14.82 38.96 -1.56
CA GLY A 370 15.23 38.03 -2.60
C GLY A 370 16.68 38.17 -3.06
N GLU A 371 16.99 37.46 -4.13
CA GLU A 371 18.28 37.49 -4.82
C GLU A 371 18.20 38.48 -6.00
N TYR A 372 19.22 39.32 -6.12
CA TYR A 372 19.31 40.36 -7.14
C TYR A 372 20.66 40.27 -7.86
N GLN A 373 20.67 40.71 -9.11
CA GLN A 373 21.88 40.77 -9.90
C GLN A 373 22.72 42.00 -9.52
N LEU A 374 23.95 41.77 -9.07
CA LEU A 374 25.00 42.79 -8.96
C LEU A 374 25.38 43.26 -10.38
N SER A 375 25.26 44.55 -10.62
CA SER A 375 25.54 45.17 -11.93
C SER A 375 26.06 46.59 -11.74
N GLU A 376 26.51 47.25 -12.81
CA GLU A 376 26.93 48.66 -12.73
C GLU A 376 25.84 49.60 -12.18
N ARG A 377 24.56 49.24 -12.36
CA ARG A 377 23.41 50.02 -11.87
C ARG A 377 22.93 49.61 -10.47
N LEU A 378 23.23 48.39 -10.04
CA LEU A 378 22.90 47.85 -8.73
C LEU A 378 24.18 47.35 -8.09
N ASN A 379 24.88 48.26 -7.42
CA ASN A 379 26.20 48.05 -6.84
C ASN A 379 26.35 48.62 -5.42
N THR A 380 25.28 49.15 -4.81
CA THR A 380 25.33 49.68 -3.44
C THR A 380 24.15 49.21 -2.58
N VAL A 381 24.29 49.33 -1.26
CA VAL A 381 23.26 49.01 -0.27
C VAL A 381 21.97 49.79 -0.56
N LYS A 382 22.07 51.11 -0.82
CA LYS A 382 20.90 51.93 -1.15
C LYS A 382 20.21 51.45 -2.43
N ALA A 383 20.98 51.21 -3.50
CA ALA A 383 20.43 50.76 -4.78
C ALA A 383 19.71 49.40 -4.67
N LEU A 384 20.23 48.49 -3.84
CA LEU A 384 19.59 47.19 -3.57
C LEU A 384 18.29 47.37 -2.78
N ILE A 385 18.26 48.24 -1.76
CA ILE A 385 17.04 48.53 -0.99
C ILE A 385 15.97 49.21 -1.85
N ASP A 386 16.36 50.17 -2.70
CA ASP A 386 15.45 50.82 -3.64
C ASP A 386 14.89 49.81 -4.65
N LYS A 387 15.73 48.90 -5.16
CA LYS A 387 15.29 47.82 -6.04
C LYS A 387 14.33 46.84 -5.35
N ALA A 388 14.48 46.67 -4.05
CA ALA A 388 13.59 45.88 -3.21
C ALA A 388 12.30 46.62 -2.80
N GLU A 389 12.01 47.77 -3.42
CA GLU A 389 10.86 48.65 -3.14
C GLU A 389 10.86 49.26 -1.73
N GLY A 390 12.04 49.32 -1.09
CA GLY A 390 12.22 49.93 0.22
C GLY A 390 11.93 48.99 1.41
N VAL A 391 12.00 49.57 2.61
CA VAL A 391 11.82 48.87 3.89
C VAL A 391 10.36 48.92 4.36
N LYS A 392 9.94 47.91 5.14
CA LYS A 392 8.61 47.86 5.77
C LYS A 392 8.54 48.80 6.98
N GLY A 393 7.33 49.24 7.35
CA GLY A 393 7.13 50.16 8.48
C GLY A 393 7.56 49.62 9.85
N ASN A 394 7.57 48.30 10.02
CA ASN A 394 8.07 47.62 11.24
C ASN A 394 9.55 47.20 11.14
N ALA A 395 10.30 47.68 10.15
CA ALA A 395 11.72 47.35 10.01
C ALA A 395 12.55 47.99 11.14
N PHE A 396 13.46 47.22 11.74
CA PHE A 396 14.39 47.73 12.75
C PHE A 396 15.72 48.12 12.13
N LEU A 397 15.71 49.31 11.53
CA LEU A 397 16.74 49.76 10.61
C LEU A 397 18.14 49.90 11.24
N SER A 398 18.23 50.31 12.52
CA SER A 398 19.50 50.55 13.24
C SER A 398 20.27 49.29 13.64
N ARG A 399 19.69 48.10 13.41
CA ARG A 399 20.34 46.79 13.64
C ARG A 399 20.45 45.97 12.36
N SER A 400 20.33 46.62 11.20
CA SER A 400 20.57 45.96 9.93
C SER A 400 22.04 45.58 9.81
N ILE A 401 22.31 44.46 9.15
CA ILE A 401 23.66 43.96 8.95
C ILE A 401 23.88 43.60 7.49
N LEU A 402 25.11 43.80 7.03
CA LEU A 402 25.65 43.24 5.81
C LEU A 402 26.59 42.11 6.19
N LYS A 403 26.24 40.90 5.77
CA LYS A 403 27.10 39.72 5.84
C LYS A 403 27.88 39.62 4.53
N ARG A 404 29.21 39.65 4.62
CA ARG A 404 30.12 39.62 3.48
C ARG A 404 31.09 38.46 3.59
N GLN A 405 31.30 37.75 2.49
CA GLN A 405 32.29 36.69 2.42
C GLN A 405 33.69 37.27 2.12
N LYS A 406 34.71 36.82 2.85
CA LYS A 406 36.12 37.15 2.64
C LYS A 406 36.77 36.20 1.65
N GLU A 407 37.97 36.54 1.19
CA GLU A 407 38.76 35.70 0.26
C GLU A 407 39.10 34.31 0.82
N ASP A 408 39.16 34.17 2.15
CA ASP A 408 39.37 32.90 2.86
C ASP A 408 38.08 32.11 3.12
N TYR A 409 36.96 32.52 2.49
CA TYR A 409 35.61 31.96 2.66
C TYR A 409 34.96 32.17 4.04
N THR A 410 35.62 32.87 4.97
CA THR A 410 34.98 33.27 6.24
C THR A 410 34.02 34.44 6.02
N TYR A 411 33.12 34.68 6.96
CA TYR A 411 32.16 35.79 6.89
C TYR A 411 32.55 36.90 7.87
N GLU A 412 32.46 38.15 7.41
CA GLU A 412 32.38 39.32 8.27
C GLU A 412 30.96 39.89 8.31
N VAL A 413 30.67 40.58 9.40
CA VAL A 413 29.40 41.27 9.62
C VAL A 413 29.70 42.76 9.78
N LEU A 414 29.16 43.55 8.86
CA LEU A 414 29.21 45.00 8.88
C LEU A 414 27.85 45.52 9.38
N GLN A 415 27.86 46.33 10.43
CA GLN A 415 26.64 46.98 10.90
C GLN A 415 26.25 48.10 9.92
N LEU A 416 24.98 48.14 9.54
CA LEU A 416 24.44 49.15 8.62
C LEU A 416 23.52 50.11 9.37
N ASP A 417 23.78 51.41 9.23
CA ASP A 417 22.84 52.47 9.61
C ASP A 417 22.01 52.84 8.37
N ILE A 418 20.98 52.04 8.09
CA ILE A 418 20.12 52.22 6.91
C ILE A 418 19.48 53.61 6.84
N PRO A 419 18.97 54.21 7.94
CA PRO A 419 18.44 55.57 7.91
C PRO A 419 19.51 56.59 7.47
N ALA A 420 20.74 56.48 7.96
CA ALA A 420 21.82 57.36 7.56
C ALA A 420 22.24 57.19 6.09
N ILE A 421 22.27 55.95 5.59
CA ILE A 421 22.59 55.62 4.19
C ILE A 421 21.51 56.16 3.24
N ILE A 422 20.22 55.95 3.54
CA ILE A 422 19.11 56.42 2.70
C ILE A 422 19.07 57.95 2.65
N ASN A 423 19.23 58.61 3.80
CA ASN A 423 19.19 60.07 3.93
C ASN A 423 20.48 60.77 3.47
N GLY A 424 21.53 60.01 3.11
CA GLY A 424 22.81 60.54 2.64
C GLY A 424 23.67 61.17 3.73
N THR A 425 23.41 60.88 5.01
CA THR A 425 24.24 61.33 6.14
C THR A 425 25.39 60.36 6.47
N SER A 426 25.36 59.15 5.90
CA SER A 426 26.48 58.20 5.86
C SER A 426 26.84 57.88 4.42
N GLU A 427 28.11 57.54 4.16
CA GLU A 427 28.51 57.01 2.86
C GLU A 427 27.77 55.70 2.56
N ASP A 428 27.38 55.53 1.29
CA ASP A 428 26.74 54.31 0.80
C ASP A 428 27.79 53.22 0.57
N ILE A 429 27.43 51.99 0.89
CA ILE A 429 28.38 50.87 0.90
C ILE A 429 28.28 50.12 -0.42
N ALA A 430 29.40 50.03 -1.13
CA ALA A 430 29.51 49.25 -2.35
C ALA A 430 29.37 47.74 -2.03
N LEU A 431 28.53 47.06 -2.81
CA LEU A 431 28.25 45.63 -2.70
C LEU A 431 29.25 44.79 -3.52
N ARG A 432 29.49 43.57 -3.05
CA ARG A 432 30.30 42.53 -3.69
C ARG A 432 29.43 41.31 -3.98
N GLY A 433 29.91 40.43 -4.85
CA GLY A 433 29.24 39.14 -5.08
C GLY A 433 29.05 38.39 -3.76
N GLU A 434 27.88 37.78 -3.60
CA GLU A 434 27.42 37.03 -2.42
C GLU A 434 27.21 37.87 -1.14
N ASP A 435 27.21 39.19 -1.24
CA ASP A 435 26.81 40.05 -0.12
C ASP A 435 25.33 39.82 0.26
N GLU A 436 25.07 39.71 1.55
CA GLU A 436 23.73 39.50 2.11
C GLU A 436 23.37 40.59 3.12
N ILE A 437 22.37 41.40 2.79
CA ILE A 437 21.79 42.40 3.70
C ILE A 437 20.64 41.75 4.46
N TYR A 438 20.68 41.80 5.79
CA TYR A 438 19.58 41.40 6.65
C TYR A 438 19.04 42.59 7.43
N ILE A 439 17.76 42.89 7.21
CA ILE A 439 17.02 43.95 7.90
C ILE A 439 15.97 43.29 8.81
N PRO A 440 16.19 43.16 10.13
CA PRO A 440 15.20 42.54 11.01
C PRO A 440 13.92 43.38 11.10
N SER A 441 12.78 42.76 11.42
CA SER A 441 11.60 43.49 11.89
C SER A 441 11.61 43.63 13.41
N MET A 442 10.99 44.68 13.94
CA MET A 442 10.83 44.87 15.39
C MET A 442 10.14 43.66 16.05
N ASP A 443 9.20 43.02 15.34
CA ASP A 443 8.47 41.84 15.80
C ASP A 443 9.32 40.56 15.80
N SER A 444 10.31 40.44 14.91
CA SER A 444 11.21 39.29 14.85
C SER A 444 12.22 39.25 16.01
N LEU A 445 12.39 40.37 16.70
CA LEU A 445 13.33 40.53 17.81
C LEU A 445 12.65 40.46 19.19
N ARG A 446 11.33 40.29 19.23
CA ARG A 446 10.54 40.13 20.47
C ARG A 446 9.79 38.80 20.45
N GLU A 447 9.58 38.22 21.64
CA GLU A 447 8.68 37.07 21.78
C GLU A 447 7.26 37.51 21.36
N LYS A 448 6.65 36.81 20.41
CA LYS A 448 5.28 37.10 19.98
C LYS A 448 4.32 36.85 21.13
N TYR A 449 3.47 37.83 21.42
CA TYR A 449 2.54 37.76 22.54
C TYR A 449 1.42 36.72 22.29
N SER A 450 1.35 35.77 23.22
CA SER A 450 0.40 34.66 23.39
C SER A 450 -0.94 34.98 24.06
N VAL A 451 -2.03 34.26 23.80
CA VAL A 451 -2.97 33.82 24.86
C VAL A 451 -3.24 32.34 24.65
N THR A 452 -3.37 31.55 25.72
CA THR A 452 -3.68 30.11 25.60
C THR A 452 -5.05 29.79 26.18
N VAL A 453 -5.89 29.01 25.47
CA VAL A 453 -7.18 28.52 25.97
C VAL A 453 -7.14 27.00 26.14
N ARG A 454 -7.33 26.50 27.35
CA ARG A 454 -7.28 25.07 27.71
C ARG A 454 -8.65 24.52 28.07
N GLY A 455 -8.80 23.20 27.92
CA GLY A 455 -9.93 22.43 28.44
C GLY A 455 -11.10 22.30 27.46
N GLU A 456 -12.33 22.48 27.94
CA GLU A 456 -13.57 22.14 27.22
C GLU A 456 -13.99 23.19 26.17
N VAL A 457 -13.12 23.43 25.19
CA VAL A 457 -13.40 24.29 24.02
C VAL A 457 -13.26 23.49 22.72
N ASN A 458 -14.01 23.89 21.68
CA ASN A 458 -14.17 23.08 20.46
C ASN A 458 -12.91 22.99 19.60
N GLY A 459 -11.99 23.96 19.74
CA GLY A 459 -10.75 24.02 18.98
C GLY A 459 -10.82 24.92 17.75
N ILE A 460 -9.65 25.41 17.36
CA ILE A 460 -9.42 26.51 16.41
C ILE A 460 -10.14 26.31 15.06
N SER A 461 -10.82 27.37 14.59
CA SER A 461 -10.93 27.70 13.15
C SER A 461 -9.66 28.49 12.79
N ALA A 462 -8.74 27.90 12.02
CA ALA A 462 -7.43 28.47 11.77
C ALA A 462 -7.54 29.83 11.08
N LEU A 463 -6.81 30.83 11.56
CA LEU A 463 -6.60 32.04 10.78
C LEU A 463 -5.55 31.73 9.71
N ASP A 464 -5.84 32.05 8.45
CA ASP A 464 -4.90 31.88 7.35
C ASP A 464 -3.78 32.94 7.40
N GLU A 465 -2.85 32.88 6.45
CA GLU A 465 -1.72 33.82 6.31
C GLU A 465 -2.15 35.29 6.07
N ASN A 466 -3.42 35.52 5.76
CA ASN A 466 -4.02 36.84 5.56
C ASN A 466 -4.87 37.30 6.76
N GLY A 467 -5.00 36.46 7.80
CA GLY A 467 -5.83 36.73 8.97
C GLY A 467 -7.31 36.43 8.76
N GLU A 468 -7.70 35.65 7.74
CA GLU A 468 -9.07 35.19 7.53
C GLU A 468 -9.36 33.86 8.25
N LEU A 469 -10.57 33.74 8.82
CA LEU A 469 -11.01 32.58 9.58
C LEU A 469 -11.35 31.40 8.66
N TYR A 470 -10.61 30.29 8.76
CA TYR A 470 -10.81 29.05 8.00
C TYR A 470 -11.14 27.87 8.92
N GLN A 471 -12.24 27.17 8.66
CA GLN A 471 -12.50 25.87 9.29
C GLN A 471 -11.75 24.78 8.52
N ASP A 472 -10.72 24.18 9.12
CA ASP A 472 -10.04 23.04 8.49
C ASP A 472 -10.91 21.77 8.59
N ILE A 473 -11.81 21.62 7.61
CA ILE A 473 -12.73 20.50 7.47
C ILE A 473 -11.98 19.15 7.36
N ASN A 474 -10.70 19.14 6.96
CA ASN A 474 -9.91 17.92 6.83
C ASN A 474 -9.37 17.40 8.18
N ALA A 475 -9.11 18.29 9.14
CA ALA A 475 -8.79 17.90 10.51
C ALA A 475 -9.97 17.13 11.16
N ILE A 476 -11.19 17.63 10.96
CA ILE A 476 -12.44 17.05 11.47
C ILE A 476 -12.72 15.65 10.86
N LYS A 477 -12.44 15.46 9.56
CA LYS A 477 -12.70 14.18 8.87
C LYS A 477 -11.68 13.08 9.19
N SER A 478 -10.49 13.44 9.65
CA SER A 478 -9.40 12.47 9.83
C SER A 478 -9.48 11.69 11.14
N GLY A 479 -10.28 12.14 12.12
CA GLY A 479 -10.28 11.55 13.47
C GLY A 479 -8.91 11.55 14.15
N LYS A 480 -7.90 12.22 13.56
CA LYS A 480 -6.66 12.56 14.23
C LYS A 480 -6.97 13.80 15.03
N ASP A 481 -7.21 13.59 16.32
CA ASP A 481 -6.83 14.57 17.32
C ASP A 481 -5.43 15.08 16.95
N ILE A 482 -5.34 16.32 16.49
CA ILE A 482 -4.07 17.02 16.27
C ILE A 482 -3.53 17.26 17.67
N GLN A 483 -2.84 16.26 18.21
CA GLN A 483 -2.17 16.27 19.51
C GLN A 483 -2.88 17.08 20.60
N ASN A 484 -4.05 16.61 21.03
CA ASN A 484 -4.62 17.02 22.30
C ASN A 484 -4.55 15.83 23.27
N ASP A 485 -3.31 15.46 23.60
CA ASP A 485 -3.02 14.67 24.81
C ASP A 485 -3.27 15.58 26.02
N ASP A 486 -4.54 15.81 26.35
CA ASP A 486 -5.13 16.37 27.58
C ASP A 486 -4.50 17.62 28.25
N LYS A 487 -3.50 18.27 27.65
CA LYS A 487 -2.64 19.24 28.36
C LYS A 487 -2.09 20.40 27.52
N SER A 488 -2.22 20.46 26.19
CA SER A 488 -1.45 21.42 25.37
C SER A 488 -2.13 22.77 25.11
N GLY A 489 -3.47 22.88 25.13
CA GLY A 489 -4.17 24.17 25.00
C GLY A 489 -4.07 24.82 23.61
N TYR A 490 -5.02 25.69 23.28
CA TYR A 490 -5.07 26.43 22.02
C TYR A 490 -4.38 27.78 22.15
N THR A 491 -3.28 27.98 21.44
CA THR A 491 -2.52 29.25 21.45
C THR A 491 -3.03 30.19 20.37
N ILE A 492 -3.43 31.39 20.76
CA ILE A 492 -3.98 32.43 19.88
C ILE A 492 -3.07 33.66 19.94
N PRO A 493 -2.84 34.38 18.82
CA PRO A 493 -2.11 35.64 18.85
C PRO A 493 -2.80 36.65 19.77
N TYR A 494 -2.05 37.26 20.68
CA TYR A 494 -2.55 38.33 21.53
C TYR A 494 -2.84 39.59 20.71
N MET A 495 -3.99 40.22 20.97
CA MET A 495 -4.36 41.52 20.43
C MET A 495 -4.59 42.48 21.61
N ASP A 496 -4.17 43.74 21.47
CA ASP A 496 -4.37 44.73 22.52
C ASP A 496 -5.88 44.96 22.75
N GLY A 497 -6.32 44.96 24.00
CA GLY A 497 -7.75 45.04 24.37
C GLY A 497 -8.55 43.73 24.28
N MET A 498 -7.91 42.59 23.96
CA MET A 498 -8.58 41.29 23.83
C MET A 498 -9.22 40.82 25.16
N SER A 499 -10.46 40.34 25.10
CA SER A 499 -11.20 39.81 26.25
C SER A 499 -11.16 38.28 26.33
N VAL A 500 -11.57 37.72 27.47
CA VAL A 500 -11.73 36.26 27.67
C VAL A 500 -12.74 35.67 26.68
N GLU A 501 -13.81 36.43 26.37
CA GLU A 501 -14.83 36.05 25.40
C GLU A 501 -14.22 35.93 23.99
N ASP A 502 -13.47 36.93 23.54
CA ASP A 502 -12.80 36.93 22.23
C ASP A 502 -11.87 35.72 22.08
N ALA A 503 -11.11 35.40 23.14
CA ALA A 503 -10.22 34.24 23.14
C ALA A 503 -10.99 32.92 23.04
N ILE A 504 -12.12 32.78 23.73
CA ILE A 504 -12.94 31.57 23.69
C ILE A 504 -13.64 31.44 22.33
N ILE A 505 -14.09 32.54 21.73
CA ILE A 505 -14.66 32.57 20.37
C ILE A 505 -13.61 32.12 19.35
N LEU A 506 -12.40 32.68 19.40
CA LEU A 506 -11.29 32.29 18.52
C LEU A 506 -10.83 30.84 18.75
N ALA A 507 -11.06 30.29 19.95
CA ALA A 507 -10.88 28.88 20.27
C ALA A 507 -12.05 27.96 19.82
N GLY A 508 -13.02 28.49 19.06
CA GLY A 508 -14.15 27.72 18.52
C GLY A 508 -15.36 27.60 19.46
N GLY A 509 -15.39 28.35 20.56
CA GLY A 509 -16.44 28.30 21.58
C GLY A 509 -16.36 27.07 22.49
N PHE A 510 -17.39 26.86 23.31
CA PHE A 510 -17.43 25.78 24.30
C PHE A 510 -17.88 24.43 23.72
N LYS A 511 -17.29 23.34 24.24
CA LYS A 511 -17.87 22.00 24.14
C LYS A 511 -19.12 21.91 25.04
N GLU A 512 -20.04 20.99 24.75
CA GLU A 512 -21.21 20.74 25.62
C GLU A 512 -20.83 20.40 27.06
N ALA A 513 -19.66 19.80 27.25
CA ALA A 513 -19.15 19.41 28.55
C ALA A 513 -18.56 20.57 29.37
N ALA A 514 -18.50 21.80 28.84
CA ALA A 514 -17.82 22.92 29.49
C ALA A 514 -18.54 23.46 30.74
N ALA A 515 -17.77 23.78 31.77
CA ALA A 515 -18.23 24.49 32.96
C ALA A 515 -18.19 26.01 32.74
N GLN A 516 -19.23 26.56 32.10
CA GLN A 516 -19.32 28.01 31.81
C GLN A 516 -19.34 28.89 33.08
N ALA A 517 -19.73 28.32 34.21
CA ALA A 517 -19.78 29.03 35.50
C ALA A 517 -18.40 29.26 36.14
N MET A 518 -17.35 28.55 35.70
CA MET A 518 -16.03 28.56 36.35
C MET A 518 -14.91 28.52 35.31
N ILE A 519 -14.48 29.71 34.87
CA ILE A 519 -13.35 29.89 33.96
C ILE A 519 -12.21 30.53 34.74
N ASN A 520 -11.03 29.94 34.68
CA ASN A 520 -9.85 30.49 35.36
C ASN A 520 -8.93 31.17 34.35
N VAL A 521 -8.52 32.41 34.60
CA VAL A 521 -7.42 33.07 33.86
C VAL A 521 -6.18 33.05 34.75
N VAL A 522 -5.14 32.37 34.28
CA VAL A 522 -3.85 32.27 34.95
C VAL A 522 -2.89 33.25 34.28
N ARG A 523 -2.44 34.25 35.03
CA ARG A 523 -1.52 35.29 34.58
C ARG A 523 -0.16 35.09 35.22
N ARG A 524 0.88 34.97 34.39
CA ARG A 524 2.26 34.87 34.89
C ARG A 524 2.70 36.17 35.55
N ILE A 525 3.40 36.08 36.69
CA ILE A 525 4.01 37.26 37.33
C ILE A 525 5.29 37.61 36.56
N LYS A 526 5.37 38.82 36.00
CA LYS A 526 6.52 39.29 35.23
C LYS A 526 7.28 40.34 36.04
N ASP A 527 8.50 40.02 36.46
CA ASP A 527 9.46 41.00 36.98
C ASP A 527 10.82 40.84 36.28
N PRO A 528 11.00 41.45 35.09
CA PRO A 528 12.21 41.31 34.28
C PRO A 528 13.45 41.99 34.90
N LEU A 529 13.28 42.73 36.00
CA LEU A 529 14.36 43.40 36.74
C LEU A 529 14.54 42.81 38.15
N ALA A 530 13.85 41.71 38.48
CA ALA A 530 13.95 41.07 39.78
C ALA A 530 15.39 40.62 40.06
N THR A 531 15.92 41.04 41.21
CA THR A 531 17.24 40.61 41.70
C THR A 531 17.15 39.57 42.82
N GLN A 532 15.93 39.22 43.24
CA GLN A 532 15.64 38.23 44.28
C GLN A 532 14.61 37.21 43.77
N TYR A 533 14.71 35.99 44.30
CA TYR A 533 13.81 34.89 43.95
C TYR A 533 12.43 35.10 44.60
N ASN A 534 11.36 34.97 43.81
CA ASN A 534 9.97 35.01 44.26
C ASN A 534 9.32 33.64 44.02
N ASP A 535 8.68 33.09 45.05
CA ASP A 535 8.07 31.75 45.05
C ASP A 535 6.63 31.75 44.50
N SER A 536 6.12 32.90 44.08
CA SER A 536 4.79 33.05 43.50
C SER A 536 4.87 33.01 41.96
N GLU A 537 4.40 31.92 41.36
CA GLU A 537 4.57 31.66 39.92
C GLU A 537 3.49 32.30 39.03
N ALA A 538 2.25 32.50 39.53
CA ALA A 538 1.14 33.07 38.78
C ALA A 538 0.03 33.68 39.66
N LYS A 539 -0.73 34.62 39.11
CA LYS A 539 -2.01 35.11 39.65
C LYS A 539 -3.17 34.38 38.96
N VAL A 540 -4.17 33.93 39.71
CA VAL A 540 -5.36 33.26 39.16
C VAL A 540 -6.58 34.15 39.37
N PHE A 541 -7.29 34.42 38.29
CA PHE A 541 -8.55 35.15 38.27
C PHE A 541 -9.68 34.17 37.93
N GLU A 542 -10.80 34.28 38.63
CA GLU A 542 -12.00 33.49 38.34
C GLU A 542 -13.01 34.38 37.62
N ILE A 543 -13.48 33.91 36.45
CA ILE A 543 -14.42 34.61 35.58
C ILE A 543 -15.64 33.70 35.40
N THR A 544 -16.83 34.27 35.60
CA THR A 544 -18.10 33.62 35.35
C THR A 544 -18.72 34.21 34.09
N LEU A 545 -19.19 33.35 33.18
CA LEU A 545 -19.97 33.77 32.03
C LEU A 545 -21.45 33.54 32.29
N GLU A 546 -22.27 34.51 31.90
CA GLU A 546 -23.72 34.39 31.83
C GLU A 546 -24.12 33.68 30.52
N ASN A 547 -25.35 33.16 30.49
CA ASN A 547 -25.87 32.33 29.39
C ASN A 547 -25.56 32.92 28.01
N GLY A 548 -24.76 32.18 27.21
CA GLY A 548 -24.49 32.52 25.81
C GLY A 548 -23.24 33.36 25.55
N LEU A 549 -22.17 33.17 26.34
CA LEU A 549 -20.86 33.85 26.22
C LEU A 549 -20.82 35.30 26.72
N ALA A 550 -21.93 35.85 27.22
CA ALA A 550 -21.94 37.18 27.81
C ALA A 550 -21.16 37.20 29.13
N LEU A 551 -20.19 38.10 29.26
CA LEU A 551 -19.46 38.33 30.50
C LEU A 551 -20.36 38.99 31.56
N ASP A 552 -20.20 38.61 32.83
CA ASP A 552 -20.76 39.36 33.95
C ASP A 552 -20.09 40.75 34.07
N ASP A 553 -20.59 41.62 34.97
CA ASP A 553 -20.08 42.99 35.13
C ASP A 553 -18.58 43.06 35.53
N ASN A 554 -18.02 41.96 36.06
CA ASN A 554 -16.61 41.82 36.39
C ASN A 554 -15.79 41.35 35.17
N GLY A 555 -16.31 40.40 34.40
CA GLY A 555 -15.71 39.88 33.18
C GLY A 555 -15.64 40.91 32.06
N LYS A 556 -16.64 41.79 31.93
CA LYS A 556 -16.64 42.90 30.93
C LYS A 556 -15.52 43.90 31.11
N LYS A 557 -14.92 43.98 32.30
CA LYS A 557 -13.81 44.89 32.63
C LYS A 557 -12.45 44.18 32.60
N PHE A 558 -12.43 42.86 32.43
CA PHE A 558 -11.20 42.06 32.46
C PHE A 558 -10.56 42.00 31.08
N VAL A 559 -9.43 42.68 30.94
CA VAL A 559 -8.61 42.66 29.72
C VAL A 559 -7.48 41.65 29.89
N LEU A 560 -7.29 40.81 28.87
CA LEU A 560 -6.19 39.85 28.85
C LEU A 560 -4.86 40.57 28.71
N GLU A 561 -3.84 39.97 29.31
CA GLU A 561 -2.45 40.36 29.10
C GLU A 561 -1.72 39.32 28.25
N PRO A 562 -0.59 39.70 27.64
CA PRO A 562 0.26 38.75 26.95
C PRO A 562 0.59 37.55 27.83
N PHE A 563 0.39 36.36 27.26
CA PHE A 563 0.66 35.04 27.81
C PHE A 563 -0.27 34.61 28.95
N ASP A 564 -1.43 35.25 29.08
CA ASP A 564 -2.50 34.73 29.93
C ASP A 564 -2.98 33.35 29.43
N GLU A 565 -3.36 32.51 30.38
CA GLU A 565 -3.87 31.18 30.12
C GLU A 565 -5.29 31.03 30.68
N ILE A 566 -6.25 30.81 29.79
CA ILE A 566 -7.66 30.63 30.10
C ILE A 566 -7.94 29.13 30.22
N ILE A 567 -8.46 28.68 31.36
CA ILE A 567 -8.76 27.28 31.65
C ILE A 567 -10.27 27.12 31.76
N VAL A 568 -10.84 26.38 30.80
CA VAL A 568 -12.26 26.01 30.76
C VAL A 568 -12.41 24.58 31.26
N ARG A 569 -12.91 24.41 32.48
CA ARG A 569 -13.03 23.07 33.10
C ARG A 569 -14.20 22.29 32.53
N ARG A 570 -14.18 20.97 32.73
CA ARG A 570 -15.34 20.10 32.48
C ARG A 570 -16.38 20.25 33.58
N SER A 571 -17.64 20.40 33.17
CA SER A 571 -18.79 20.45 34.04
C SER A 571 -18.91 19.13 34.80
N PRO A 572 -18.95 19.16 36.14
CA PRO A 572 -19.11 17.96 36.95
C PRO A 572 -20.49 17.31 36.76
N ALA A 573 -21.48 18.05 36.24
CA ALA A 573 -22.80 17.55 35.92
C ALA A 573 -22.89 16.89 34.52
N TYR A 574 -21.84 16.96 33.70
CA TYR A 574 -21.86 16.41 32.34
C TYR A 574 -21.47 14.92 32.32
N ILE A 575 -22.49 14.06 32.17
CA ILE A 575 -22.33 12.61 32.04
C ILE A 575 -22.69 12.20 30.60
N LYS A 576 -21.74 11.59 29.88
CA LYS A 576 -21.98 11.08 28.54
C LYS A 576 -22.84 9.82 28.60
N GLN A 577 -23.85 9.73 27.73
CA GLN A 577 -24.65 8.51 27.59
C GLN A 577 -23.75 7.34 27.18
N SER A 578 -23.89 6.22 27.88
CA SER A 578 -23.03 5.04 27.72
C SER A 578 -23.90 3.81 27.48
N PHE A 579 -23.42 2.83 26.70
CA PHE A 579 -24.24 1.68 26.30
C PHE A 579 -23.53 0.36 26.52
N ILE A 580 -24.32 -0.69 26.75
CA ILE A 580 -23.89 -2.09 26.82
C ILE A 580 -24.81 -2.95 25.95
N SER A 581 -24.37 -4.14 25.55
CA SER A 581 -25.12 -5.02 24.66
C SER A 581 -25.43 -6.37 25.31
N VAL A 582 -26.66 -6.85 25.09
CA VAL A 582 -27.10 -8.19 25.50
C VAL A 582 -27.53 -8.98 24.27
N GLU A 583 -26.97 -10.18 24.12
CA GLU A 583 -27.15 -11.07 22.97
C GLU A 583 -27.53 -12.48 23.44
N GLY A 584 -28.27 -13.22 22.60
CA GLY A 584 -28.63 -14.62 22.81
C GLY A 584 -30.01 -14.82 23.44
N GLU A 585 -30.13 -15.80 24.35
CA GLU A 585 -31.40 -16.29 24.91
C GLU A 585 -31.95 -15.39 26.04
N VAL A 586 -32.30 -14.16 25.66
CA VAL A 586 -33.07 -13.19 26.45
C VAL A 586 -34.34 -12.79 25.71
N VAL A 587 -35.36 -12.30 26.42
CA VAL A 587 -36.65 -11.93 25.79
C VAL A 587 -36.48 -10.80 24.78
N PHE A 588 -35.67 -9.79 25.12
CA PHE A 588 -35.31 -8.69 24.25
C PHE A 588 -33.78 -8.60 24.19
N GLN A 589 -33.21 -8.85 23.02
CA GLN A 589 -31.78 -8.61 22.75
C GLN A 589 -31.59 -7.17 22.24
N GLY A 590 -30.41 -6.59 22.46
CA GLY A 590 -30.11 -5.26 21.95
C GLY A 590 -29.14 -4.47 22.82
N THR A 591 -29.11 -3.15 22.57
CA THR A 591 -28.28 -2.19 23.30
C THR A 591 -29.08 -1.50 24.40
N TYR A 592 -28.52 -1.45 25.60
CA TYR A 592 -29.15 -0.84 26.77
C TYR A 592 -28.29 0.32 27.27
N ASN A 593 -28.94 1.44 27.60
CA ASN A 593 -28.27 2.55 28.27
C ASN A 593 -27.83 2.11 29.67
N ILE A 594 -26.56 2.33 29.98
CA ILE A 594 -25.98 2.04 31.29
C ILE A 594 -26.14 3.28 32.19
N SER A 595 -26.74 3.06 33.35
CA SER A 595 -26.71 4.05 34.44
C SER A 595 -25.55 3.74 35.37
N SER A 596 -25.02 4.75 36.07
CA SER A 596 -24.00 4.58 37.10
C SER A 596 -24.38 3.44 38.06
N ASN A 597 -23.50 2.45 38.22
CA ASN A 597 -23.67 1.23 39.04
C ASN A 597 -24.63 0.15 38.53
N MET A 598 -25.04 0.17 37.26
CA MET A 598 -25.87 -0.90 36.68
C MET A 598 -25.14 -2.25 36.70
N ARG A 599 -25.83 -3.31 37.14
CA ARG A 599 -25.26 -4.66 37.31
C ARG A 599 -25.79 -5.68 36.32
N LEU A 600 -25.15 -6.85 36.30
CA LEU A 600 -25.49 -7.96 35.44
C LEU A 600 -26.94 -8.45 35.60
N SER A 601 -27.48 -8.50 36.83
CA SER A 601 -28.88 -8.87 37.02
C SER A 601 -29.85 -7.81 36.49
N ASP A 602 -29.48 -6.52 36.62
CA ASP A 602 -30.35 -5.40 36.25
C ASP A 602 -30.57 -5.34 34.74
N VAL A 603 -29.52 -5.61 33.95
CA VAL A 603 -29.67 -5.65 32.50
C VAL A 603 -30.45 -6.86 32.03
N VAL A 604 -30.28 -8.03 32.65
CA VAL A 604 -31.07 -9.22 32.29
C VAL A 604 -32.55 -8.97 32.58
N GLU A 605 -32.88 -8.26 33.66
CA GLU A 605 -34.25 -7.82 33.91
C GLU A 605 -34.76 -6.81 32.89
N LYS A 606 -33.96 -5.79 32.53
CA LYS A 606 -34.31 -4.84 31.45
C LYS A 606 -34.47 -5.50 30.08
N ALA A 607 -33.76 -6.61 29.85
CA ALA A 607 -33.91 -7.45 28.67
C ALA A 607 -35.18 -8.33 28.70
N GLY A 608 -36.08 -8.12 29.69
CA GLY A 608 -37.31 -8.88 29.85
C GLY A 608 -37.11 -10.27 30.47
N GLY A 609 -35.91 -10.54 31.01
CA GLY A 609 -35.54 -11.82 31.58
C GLY A 609 -34.97 -12.82 30.55
N LEU A 610 -34.74 -14.03 31.03
CA LEU A 610 -34.15 -15.14 30.26
C LEU A 610 -35.25 -15.94 29.55
N THR A 611 -34.98 -16.46 28.36
CA THR A 611 -35.93 -17.37 27.68
C THR A 611 -35.93 -18.76 28.33
N PRO A 612 -36.97 -19.60 28.11
CA PRO A 612 -36.98 -20.99 28.56
C PRO A 612 -35.86 -21.87 27.98
N TYR A 613 -35.23 -21.44 26.89
CA TYR A 613 -34.15 -22.17 26.22
C TYR A 613 -32.76 -21.70 26.65
N SER A 614 -32.68 -20.69 27.52
CA SER A 614 -31.42 -20.12 27.99
C SER A 614 -30.59 -21.11 28.82
N TYR A 615 -29.29 -21.08 28.62
CA TYR A 615 -28.33 -21.77 29.48
C TYR A 615 -27.57 -20.76 30.34
N VAL A 616 -28.16 -20.43 31.50
CA VAL A 616 -27.67 -19.40 32.43
C VAL A 616 -26.23 -19.62 32.86
N LYS A 617 -25.83 -20.88 33.09
CA LYS A 617 -24.46 -21.25 33.47
C LYS A 617 -23.43 -21.03 32.37
N GLY A 618 -23.87 -20.93 31.11
CA GLY A 618 -23.03 -20.66 29.97
C GLY A 618 -22.87 -19.17 29.65
N ALA A 619 -23.50 -18.27 30.40
CA ALA A 619 -23.43 -16.84 30.15
C ALA A 619 -21.99 -16.32 30.18
N GLN A 620 -21.66 -15.43 29.24
CA GLN A 620 -20.35 -14.81 29.11
C GLN A 620 -20.47 -13.28 29.22
N LEU A 621 -19.49 -12.66 29.87
CA LEU A 621 -19.27 -11.21 29.82
C LEU A 621 -17.98 -10.96 29.03
N ARG A 622 -18.06 -10.13 28.00
CA ARG A 622 -16.90 -9.62 27.25
C ARG A 622 -16.78 -8.14 27.52
N ARG A 623 -15.65 -7.74 28.09
CA ARG A 623 -15.37 -6.36 28.47
C ARG A 623 -14.43 -5.71 27.47
N ARG A 624 -14.74 -4.50 27.06
CA ARG A 624 -13.88 -3.71 26.18
C ARG A 624 -12.63 -3.25 26.94
N LEU A 625 -11.47 -3.29 26.30
CA LEU A 625 -10.23 -2.69 26.81
C LEU A 625 -10.36 -1.16 26.87
N SER A 626 -9.67 -0.53 27.83
CA SER A 626 -9.59 0.93 27.87
C SER A 626 -8.82 1.46 26.65
N ASP A 627 -9.11 2.68 26.21
CA ASP A 627 -8.42 3.27 25.04
C ASP A 627 -6.90 3.40 25.29
N ALA A 628 -6.49 3.62 26.55
CA ALA A 628 -5.09 3.61 26.96
C ALA A 628 -4.43 2.21 26.82
N ASP A 629 -5.15 1.14 27.19
CA ASP A 629 -4.67 -0.23 27.04
C ASP A 629 -4.58 -0.65 25.58
N ILE A 630 -5.54 -0.21 24.75
CA ILE A 630 -5.53 -0.40 23.30
C ILE A 630 -4.31 0.30 22.69
N ALA A 631 -4.08 1.57 23.02
CA ALA A 631 -2.93 2.33 22.53
C ALA A 631 -1.60 1.68 22.96
N LYS A 632 -1.53 1.16 24.19
CA LYS A 632 -0.36 0.43 24.69
C LYS A 632 -0.16 -0.91 23.97
N LEU A 633 -1.24 -1.61 23.63
CA LEU A 633 -1.19 -2.86 22.87
C LEU A 633 -0.72 -2.60 21.44
N GLU A 634 -1.27 -1.58 20.78
CA GLU A 634 -0.83 -1.14 19.45
C GLU A 634 0.64 -0.73 19.43
N ALA A 635 1.08 0.05 20.43
CA ALA A 635 2.48 0.47 20.54
C ALA A 635 3.41 -0.74 20.68
N LYS A 636 3.00 -1.75 21.46
CA LYS A 636 3.75 -3.01 21.60
C LYS A 636 3.78 -3.83 20.31
N VAL A 637 2.67 -3.89 19.57
CA VAL A 637 2.62 -4.56 18.25
C VAL A 637 3.54 -3.86 17.25
N ARG A 638 3.52 -2.52 17.21
CA ARG A 638 4.43 -1.72 16.37
C ARG A 638 5.90 -1.96 16.72
N MET A 639 6.22 -2.02 18.01
CA MET A 639 7.58 -2.35 18.47
C MET A 639 8.01 -3.77 18.06
N ALA A 640 7.12 -4.76 18.18
CA ALA A 640 7.40 -6.13 17.77
C ALA A 640 7.61 -6.27 16.25
N GLN A 641 6.88 -5.51 15.44
CA GLN A 641 7.05 -5.44 13.98
C GLN A 641 8.36 -4.76 13.55
N SER A 642 8.91 -3.88 14.41
CA SER A 642 10.14 -3.13 14.14
C SER A 642 11.41 -3.91 14.47
N SER A 643 11.33 -4.93 15.32
CA SER A 643 12.43 -5.85 15.61
C SER A 643 12.60 -6.88 14.50
N SER A 644 13.53 -6.61 13.58
CA SER A 644 13.87 -7.43 12.42
C SER A 644 14.50 -8.77 12.84
N GLY A 645 13.73 -9.87 12.75
CA GLY A 645 14.28 -11.23 12.84
C GLY A 645 13.31 -12.31 13.30
N ALA A 646 12.23 -12.59 12.54
CA ALA A 646 11.62 -13.93 12.41
C ALA A 646 10.40 -13.87 11.47
N ASP A 647 10.33 -14.88 10.59
CA ASP A 647 9.23 -15.43 9.77
C ASP A 647 7.87 -14.72 9.63
N SER A 648 7.31 -14.88 8.42
CA SER A 648 6.03 -14.40 7.88
C SER A 648 4.73 -14.79 8.64
N LEU A 649 4.80 -15.11 9.93
CA LEU A 649 3.66 -15.40 10.81
C LEU A 649 3.24 -14.20 11.70
N SER A 650 3.93 -13.06 11.61
CA SER A 650 3.62 -11.86 12.41
C SER A 650 2.47 -11.00 11.86
N THR A 651 2.11 -11.13 10.58
CA THR A 651 1.03 -10.36 9.95
C THR A 651 -0.35 -10.85 10.37
N GLU A 652 -0.58 -12.17 10.43
CA GLU A 652 -1.85 -12.73 10.95
C GLU A 652 -2.08 -12.44 12.43
N THR A 653 -1.00 -12.29 13.22
CA THR A 653 -1.09 -11.97 14.65
C THR A 653 -1.46 -10.49 14.89
N ALA A 654 -1.12 -9.59 13.95
CA ALA A 654 -1.43 -8.16 14.04
C ALA A 654 -2.90 -7.84 13.68
N GLU A 655 -3.56 -8.67 12.87
CA GLU A 655 -4.96 -8.47 12.46
C GLU A 655 -5.98 -8.84 13.56
N GLN A 656 -5.57 -9.59 14.60
CA GLN A 656 -6.45 -10.04 15.67
C GLN A 656 -6.26 -9.25 16.98
N ILE A 657 -6.15 -7.92 16.91
CA ILE A 657 -6.30 -7.08 18.10
C ILE A 657 -7.75 -7.20 18.57
N THR A 658 -7.99 -8.12 19.50
CA THR A 658 -9.31 -8.27 20.10
C THR A 658 -9.49 -7.13 21.11
N THR A 659 -10.33 -6.15 20.79
CA THR A 659 -10.67 -5.02 21.69
C THR A 659 -11.40 -5.48 22.96
N TYR A 660 -11.74 -6.76 23.06
CA TYR A 660 -12.53 -7.35 24.13
C TYR A 660 -11.76 -8.49 24.82
N TYR A 661 -11.88 -8.57 26.14
CA TYR A 661 -11.40 -9.69 26.93
C TYR A 661 -12.56 -10.36 27.69
N PRO A 662 -12.50 -11.69 27.90
CA PRO A 662 -13.54 -12.40 28.65
C PRO A 662 -13.41 -12.13 30.15
N VAL A 663 -14.55 -11.92 30.81
CA VAL A 663 -14.69 -11.84 32.26
C VAL A 663 -15.48 -13.06 32.72
N ALA A 664 -14.89 -13.85 33.62
CA ALA A 664 -15.55 -15.03 34.16
C ALA A 664 -16.73 -14.62 35.04
N ILE A 665 -17.94 -15.08 34.69
CA ILE A 665 -19.17 -14.78 35.41
C ILE A 665 -19.92 -16.05 35.83
N ASP A 666 -20.74 -15.92 36.86
CA ASP A 666 -21.71 -16.93 37.30
C ASP A 666 -23.07 -16.24 37.37
N LEU A 667 -23.73 -16.15 36.22
CA LEU A 667 -25.01 -15.44 36.09
C LEU A 667 -26.11 -16.09 36.95
N GLU A 668 -26.07 -17.41 37.14
CA GLU A 668 -27.04 -18.09 37.99
C GLU A 668 -26.95 -17.61 39.45
N LYS A 669 -25.73 -17.47 39.99
CA LYS A 669 -25.53 -16.90 41.32
C LYS A 669 -25.83 -15.41 41.37
N ALA A 670 -25.50 -14.65 40.33
CA ALA A 670 -25.81 -13.22 40.23
C ALA A 670 -27.32 -12.96 40.32
N MET A 671 -28.12 -13.75 39.59
CA MET A 671 -29.59 -13.63 39.59
C MET A 671 -30.21 -14.04 40.92
N LYS A 672 -29.62 -15.02 41.63
CA LYS A 672 -30.11 -15.48 42.96
C LYS A 672 -29.71 -14.55 44.10
N ASN A 673 -28.55 -13.89 44.01
CA ASN A 673 -28.03 -12.99 45.04
C ASN A 673 -27.64 -11.64 44.42
N ARG A 674 -28.68 -10.84 44.14
CA ARG A 674 -28.53 -9.50 43.55
C ARG A 674 -27.66 -8.61 44.44
N LYS A 675 -26.85 -7.74 43.81
CA LYS A 675 -25.84 -6.88 44.45
C LYS A 675 -24.71 -7.64 45.17
N GLY A 676 -24.66 -8.97 45.10
CA GLY A 676 -23.59 -9.79 45.63
C GLY A 676 -22.31 -9.75 44.78
N VAL A 677 -21.28 -10.49 45.21
CA VAL A 677 -19.97 -10.54 44.53
C VAL A 677 -20.05 -11.10 43.10
N TYR A 678 -21.06 -11.94 42.82
CA TYR A 678 -21.29 -12.51 41.49
C TYR A 678 -22.07 -11.57 40.56
N ASP A 679 -22.73 -10.55 41.10
CA ASP A 679 -23.53 -9.57 40.34
C ASP A 679 -22.67 -8.36 39.96
N ILE A 680 -21.82 -8.57 38.97
CA ILE A 680 -20.76 -7.64 38.57
C ILE A 680 -21.35 -6.31 38.05
N VAL A 681 -20.69 -5.20 38.38
CA VAL A 681 -20.99 -3.87 37.82
C VAL A 681 -20.51 -3.81 36.38
N LEU A 682 -21.41 -3.41 35.48
CA LEU A 682 -21.15 -3.29 34.05
C LEU A 682 -20.37 -2.01 33.76
N GLN A 683 -19.63 -2.02 32.65
CA GLN A 683 -18.84 -0.90 32.15
C GLN A 683 -19.29 -0.55 30.73
N GLU A 684 -18.99 0.67 30.29
CA GLU A 684 -19.28 1.11 28.92
C GLU A 684 -18.68 0.11 27.90
N GLY A 685 -19.51 -0.31 26.95
CA GLY A 685 -19.12 -1.26 25.91
C GLY A 685 -19.11 -2.72 26.35
N ASP A 686 -19.50 -3.07 27.58
CA ASP A 686 -19.65 -4.48 27.98
C ASP A 686 -20.65 -5.21 27.06
N LYS A 687 -20.33 -6.46 26.72
CA LYS A 687 -21.19 -7.38 25.95
C LYS A 687 -21.51 -8.62 26.75
N ILE A 688 -22.79 -8.92 26.90
CA ILE A 688 -23.28 -10.06 27.65
C ILE A 688 -23.91 -11.03 26.66
N ILE A 689 -23.43 -12.27 26.67
CA ILE A 689 -23.87 -13.31 25.74
C ILE A 689 -24.47 -14.43 26.56
N ILE A 690 -25.75 -14.72 26.36
CA ILE A 690 -26.47 -15.79 27.04
C ILE A 690 -26.77 -16.89 26.01
N PRO A 691 -26.05 -18.02 26.04
CA PRO A 691 -26.21 -19.05 25.03
C PRO A 691 -27.49 -19.88 25.23
N GLN A 692 -27.89 -20.58 24.19
CA GLN A 692 -28.93 -21.60 24.24
C GLN A 692 -28.44 -22.89 24.92
N TYR A 693 -29.34 -23.58 25.61
CA TYR A 693 -29.10 -24.90 26.17
C TYR A 693 -28.84 -25.93 25.08
N VAL A 694 -27.67 -26.56 25.14
CA VAL A 694 -27.28 -27.66 24.26
C VAL A 694 -27.05 -28.92 25.08
N SER A 695 -27.64 -30.04 24.65
CA SER A 695 -27.57 -31.32 25.37
C SER A 695 -26.37 -32.18 24.98
N THR A 696 -25.31 -31.59 24.41
CA THR A 696 -24.13 -32.30 23.92
C THR A 696 -22.85 -31.84 24.61
N VAL A 697 -21.83 -32.68 24.58
CA VAL A 697 -20.46 -32.41 25.04
C VAL A 697 -19.54 -32.66 23.84
N LYS A 698 -18.72 -31.67 23.50
CA LYS A 698 -17.76 -31.78 22.40
C LYS A 698 -16.45 -32.40 22.90
N ILE A 699 -15.86 -33.30 22.13
CA ILE A 699 -14.60 -33.96 22.45
C ILE A 699 -13.62 -33.70 21.31
N SER A 700 -12.51 -33.04 21.62
CA SER A 700 -11.56 -32.51 20.64
C SER A 700 -10.11 -32.85 21.03
N GLY A 701 -9.20 -32.81 20.05
CA GLY A 701 -7.76 -33.03 20.26
C GLY A 701 -7.30 -34.48 20.01
N ALA A 702 -6.35 -34.97 20.81
CA ALA A 702 -5.67 -36.26 20.65
C ALA A 702 -6.50 -37.48 21.10
N VAL A 703 -7.73 -37.59 20.59
CA VAL A 703 -8.63 -38.73 20.74
C VAL A 703 -8.79 -39.45 19.41
N VAL A 704 -9.07 -40.76 19.43
CA VAL A 704 -9.13 -41.57 18.19
C VAL A 704 -10.15 -41.03 17.19
N TYR A 705 -11.31 -40.56 17.67
CA TYR A 705 -12.36 -39.97 16.85
C TYR A 705 -12.98 -38.74 17.53
N PRO A 706 -12.53 -37.51 17.20
CA PRO A 706 -13.13 -36.28 17.70
C PRO A 706 -14.61 -36.17 17.29
N ASN A 707 -15.50 -36.01 18.28
CA ASN A 707 -16.94 -35.95 18.05
C ASN A 707 -17.67 -35.14 19.12
N ALA A 708 -18.94 -34.84 18.88
CA ALA A 708 -19.87 -34.37 19.92
C ALA A 708 -20.80 -35.52 20.31
N THR A 709 -21.00 -35.72 21.61
CA THR A 709 -21.85 -36.80 22.14
C THR A 709 -22.82 -36.28 23.18
N THR A 710 -23.94 -36.95 23.37
CA THR A 710 -24.99 -36.55 24.31
C THR A 710 -24.44 -36.42 25.73
N TYR A 711 -24.76 -35.31 26.38
CA TYR A 711 -24.52 -35.10 27.80
C TYR A 711 -25.41 -36.05 28.61
N LEU A 712 -24.80 -36.82 29.52
CA LEU A 712 -25.50 -37.71 30.43
C LEU A 712 -25.12 -37.33 31.86
N PRO A 713 -26.07 -36.93 32.72
CA PRO A 713 -25.79 -36.56 34.10
C PRO A 713 -25.00 -37.65 34.84
N GLY A 714 -23.90 -37.26 35.49
CA GLY A 714 -23.06 -38.17 36.28
C GLY A 714 -22.00 -38.95 35.50
N LYS A 715 -22.05 -38.93 34.15
CA LYS A 715 -21.05 -39.56 33.29
C LYS A 715 -19.67 -38.92 33.48
N LYS A 716 -18.63 -39.73 33.72
CA LYS A 716 -17.29 -39.21 34.04
C LYS A 716 -16.51 -38.83 32.77
N LEU A 717 -15.56 -37.91 32.90
CA LEU A 717 -14.65 -37.48 31.83
C LEU A 717 -14.03 -38.65 31.05
N LYS A 718 -13.61 -39.72 31.75
CA LYS A 718 -13.02 -40.91 31.15
C LYS A 718 -13.99 -41.62 30.18
N GLU A 719 -15.27 -41.68 30.52
CA GLU A 719 -16.29 -42.34 29.72
C GLU A 719 -16.59 -41.55 28.44
N TYR A 720 -16.50 -40.22 28.48
CA TYR A 720 -16.58 -39.40 27.27
C TYR A 720 -15.42 -39.67 26.31
N ILE A 721 -14.20 -39.70 26.84
CA ILE A 721 -13.01 -39.99 26.03
C ILE A 721 -13.06 -41.41 25.45
N LEU A 722 -13.61 -42.38 26.18
CA LEU A 722 -13.82 -43.74 25.65
C LEU A 722 -14.82 -43.77 24.48
N ASN A 723 -15.89 -42.97 24.50
CA ASN A 723 -16.82 -42.89 23.35
C ASN A 723 -16.17 -42.25 22.11
N ALA A 724 -15.10 -41.48 22.30
CA ALA A 724 -14.26 -40.97 21.22
C ALA A 724 -13.18 -41.98 20.77
N GLY A 725 -13.33 -43.26 21.11
CA GLY A 725 -12.38 -44.33 20.80
C GLY A 725 -11.13 -44.36 21.69
N GLY A 726 -11.10 -43.57 22.76
CA GLY A 726 -9.97 -43.48 23.68
C GLY A 726 -8.91 -42.48 23.26
N TYR A 727 -7.77 -42.52 23.95
CA TYR A 727 -6.64 -41.63 23.69
C TYR A 727 -5.81 -42.13 22.50
N MET A 728 -5.37 -41.23 21.61
CA MET A 728 -4.35 -41.55 20.61
C MET A 728 -3.00 -41.87 21.27
N GLN A 729 -2.11 -42.59 20.57
CA GLN A 729 -0.77 -42.94 21.10
C GLN A 729 0.05 -41.71 21.50
N ASN A 730 -0.07 -40.62 20.74
CA ASN A 730 0.59 -39.35 20.98
C ASN A 730 -0.19 -38.44 21.94
N ALA A 731 -1.19 -38.92 22.69
CA ALA A 731 -1.97 -38.09 23.59
C ALA A 731 -1.32 -37.87 24.97
N ARG A 732 -1.48 -36.66 25.53
CA ARG A 732 -1.22 -36.41 26.96
C ARG A 732 -2.47 -36.83 27.75
N LYS A 733 -2.29 -37.73 28.72
CA LYS A 733 -3.36 -38.26 29.60
C LYS A 733 -3.78 -37.25 30.70
N ARG A 734 -3.94 -35.98 30.33
CA ARG A 734 -4.34 -34.83 31.15
C ARG A 734 -5.30 -33.94 30.36
N ALA A 735 -6.50 -34.46 30.12
CA ALA A 735 -7.57 -33.69 29.47
C ALA A 735 -8.07 -32.57 30.38
N TYR A 736 -8.51 -31.47 29.77
CA TYR A 736 -9.18 -30.35 30.44
C TYR A 736 -10.53 -30.09 29.78
N VAL A 737 -11.40 -29.43 30.53
CA VAL A 737 -12.79 -29.15 30.15
C VAL A 737 -12.95 -27.65 30.08
N VAL A 738 -13.43 -27.16 28.95
CA VAL A 738 -13.79 -25.75 28.73
C VAL A 738 -15.31 -25.67 28.81
N TYR A 739 -15.84 -24.89 29.76
CA TYR A 739 -17.27 -24.67 29.93
C TYR A 739 -17.75 -23.54 29.02
N MET A 740 -19.07 -23.48 28.77
CA MET A 740 -19.66 -22.45 27.90
C MET A 740 -19.45 -21.03 28.42
N ASN A 741 -19.28 -20.81 29.72
CA ASN A 741 -18.92 -19.50 30.29
C ASN A 741 -17.43 -19.14 30.15
N GLY A 742 -16.63 -19.98 29.47
CA GLY A 742 -15.19 -19.78 29.26
C GLY A 742 -14.29 -20.27 30.42
N GLN A 743 -14.86 -20.77 31.52
CA GLN A 743 -14.06 -21.35 32.60
C GLN A 743 -13.41 -22.66 32.17
N VAL A 744 -12.20 -22.92 32.67
CA VAL A 744 -11.46 -24.16 32.36
C VAL A 744 -11.18 -24.95 33.63
N ALA A 745 -11.56 -26.23 33.60
CA ALA A 745 -11.27 -27.17 34.67
C ALA A 745 -10.34 -28.28 34.20
N THR A 746 -9.33 -28.57 35.01
CA THR A 746 -8.30 -29.58 34.75
C THR A 746 -8.35 -30.67 35.82
N THR A 747 -7.86 -31.86 35.48
CA THR A 747 -7.71 -32.96 36.43
C THR A 747 -6.66 -32.59 37.47
N LYS A 748 -7.07 -32.49 38.75
CA LYS A 748 -6.17 -32.20 39.86
C LYS A 748 -5.66 -33.51 40.49
N GLY A 749 -4.35 -33.63 40.69
CA GLY A 749 -3.74 -34.74 41.43
C GLY A 749 -3.53 -34.38 42.90
N GLY A 750 -3.76 -35.32 43.82
CA GLY A 750 -3.49 -35.16 45.24
C GLY A 750 -3.14 -36.48 45.92
N LEU A 751 -2.82 -36.43 47.22
CA LEU A 751 -2.31 -37.55 48.03
C LEU A 751 -3.28 -38.76 48.12
N PHE A 752 -4.57 -38.54 47.83
CA PHE A 752 -5.64 -39.57 47.87
C PHE A 752 -6.25 -39.87 46.50
N GLY A 753 -5.51 -39.63 45.41
CA GLY A 753 -5.93 -39.95 44.03
C GLY A 753 -6.24 -38.74 43.15
N ARG A 754 -6.79 -38.99 41.96
CA ARG A 754 -7.08 -37.96 40.94
C ARG A 754 -8.54 -37.51 41.02
N ARG A 755 -8.76 -36.19 41.11
CA ARG A 755 -10.09 -35.59 41.03
C ARG A 755 -10.34 -35.05 39.62
N TYR A 756 -11.30 -35.66 38.93
CA TYR A 756 -11.69 -35.27 37.58
C TYR A 756 -12.71 -34.12 37.60
N PRO A 757 -12.66 -33.21 36.63
CA PRO A 757 -13.66 -32.14 36.48
C PRO A 757 -15.04 -32.72 36.19
N LYS A 758 -16.09 -32.04 36.68
CA LYS A 758 -17.48 -32.37 36.36
C LYS A 758 -17.78 -31.89 34.95
N ILE A 759 -18.45 -32.72 34.16
CA ILE A 759 -18.88 -32.35 32.81
C ILE A 759 -20.25 -31.67 32.90
N GLU A 760 -20.43 -30.61 32.13
CA GLU A 760 -21.69 -29.86 32.05
C GLU A 760 -22.16 -29.80 30.57
N PRO A 761 -23.46 -29.55 30.32
CA PRO A 761 -23.98 -29.36 28.97
C PRO A 761 -23.21 -28.28 28.20
N GLY A 762 -22.90 -28.55 26.92
CA GLY A 762 -22.16 -27.65 26.04
C GLY A 762 -20.67 -27.51 26.33
N ALA A 763 -20.13 -28.24 27.29
CA ALA A 763 -18.70 -28.24 27.58
C ALA A 763 -17.89 -28.90 26.45
N GLU A 764 -16.65 -28.43 26.26
CA GLU A 764 -15.67 -29.03 25.37
C GLU A 764 -14.55 -29.71 26.17
N ILE A 765 -14.41 -31.02 25.98
CA ILE A 765 -13.32 -31.83 26.50
C ILE A 765 -12.17 -31.77 25.49
N ILE A 766 -11.03 -31.24 25.90
CA ILE A 766 -9.86 -31.13 25.04
C ILE A 766 -8.76 -32.06 25.57
N VAL A 767 -8.31 -32.96 24.70
CA VAL A 767 -7.17 -33.85 24.95
C VAL A 767 -5.94 -33.31 24.22
N PRO A 768 -4.90 -32.84 24.94
CA PRO A 768 -3.73 -32.28 24.28
C PRO A 768 -2.83 -33.38 23.68
N PHE A 769 -2.13 -33.05 22.58
CA PHE A 769 -1.07 -33.88 22.01
C PHE A 769 0.20 -33.82 22.88
N ARG A 770 1.02 -34.88 22.87
CA ARG A 770 2.38 -34.91 23.42
C ARG A 770 3.29 -34.14 22.47
N GLN A 771 3.69 -32.93 22.86
CA GLN A 771 4.70 -32.17 22.12
C GLN A 771 6.09 -32.82 22.23
N ASN A 772 6.81 -32.90 21.10
CA ASN A 772 8.28 -32.98 21.10
C ASN A 772 8.83 -31.65 21.61
N ARG A 773 9.86 -31.70 22.46
CA ARG A 773 10.47 -30.51 23.07
C ARG A 773 11.20 -29.67 22.02
N ASN A 774 10.49 -28.77 21.36
CA ASN A 774 11.08 -27.51 20.92
C ASN A 774 10.65 -26.44 21.92
N ARG A 775 11.64 -25.76 22.52
CA ARG A 775 11.39 -24.59 23.35
C ARG A 775 10.81 -23.52 22.44
N LEU A 776 9.62 -23.03 22.78
CA LEU A 776 9.06 -21.85 22.14
C LEU A 776 10.09 -20.71 22.23
N SER A 777 10.32 -20.04 21.11
CA SER A 777 11.11 -18.80 21.04
C SER A 777 10.50 -17.75 21.97
N LEU A 778 11.33 -16.84 22.51
CA LEU A 778 10.83 -15.71 23.30
C LEU A 778 9.76 -14.91 22.51
N GLY A 779 9.91 -14.83 21.19
CA GLY A 779 8.94 -14.20 20.28
C GLY A 779 7.60 -14.96 20.17
N GLU A 780 7.62 -16.30 20.17
CA GLU A 780 6.40 -17.13 20.16
C GLU A 780 5.69 -17.09 21.52
N ILE A 781 6.45 -17.04 22.62
CA ILE A 781 5.91 -16.84 23.98
C ILE A 781 5.27 -15.45 24.09
N MET A 782 5.92 -14.42 23.54
CA MET A 782 5.39 -13.06 23.54
C MET A 782 4.16 -12.92 22.63
N GLY A 783 4.12 -13.59 21.47
CA GLY A 783 2.93 -13.64 20.60
C GLY A 783 1.72 -14.29 21.26
N LEU A 784 1.92 -15.36 22.04
CA LEU A 784 0.87 -16.00 22.84
C LEU A 784 0.39 -15.15 24.03
N THR A 785 1.16 -14.14 24.48
CA THR A 785 0.70 -13.22 25.54
C THR A 785 -0.17 -12.07 25.02
N SER A 786 -0.11 -11.77 23.71
CA SER A 786 -0.93 -10.74 23.07
C SER A 786 -2.20 -11.27 22.39
N SER A 787 -2.24 -12.55 22.01
CA SER A 787 -3.40 -13.17 21.39
C SER A 787 -4.23 -13.92 22.44
N VAL A 788 -5.47 -13.51 22.66
CA VAL A 788 -6.49 -14.22 23.46
C VAL A 788 -6.97 -15.49 22.72
N THR A 789 -6.08 -16.25 22.08
CA THR A 789 -6.42 -17.49 21.39
C THR A 789 -6.38 -18.65 22.36
N SER A 790 -7.58 -18.91 22.90
CA SER A 790 -7.99 -20.11 23.62
C SER A 790 -7.22 -20.38 24.92
N VAL A 791 -7.95 -20.45 26.04
CA VAL A 791 -7.43 -20.97 27.30
C VAL A 791 -6.76 -22.35 27.10
N ALA A 792 -7.13 -23.07 26.05
CA ALA A 792 -6.44 -24.25 25.53
C ALA A 792 -4.94 -24.04 25.23
N ALA A 793 -4.53 -22.96 24.56
CA ALA A 793 -3.12 -22.70 24.22
C ALA A 793 -2.28 -22.32 25.45
N LEU A 794 -2.83 -21.50 26.36
CA LEU A 794 -2.22 -21.12 27.64
C LEU A 794 -2.09 -22.31 28.60
N VAL A 795 -3.12 -23.16 28.68
CA VAL A 795 -3.07 -24.39 29.48
C VAL A 795 -2.08 -25.40 28.87
N ASN A 796 -1.96 -25.45 27.54
CA ASN A 796 -1.00 -26.33 26.89
C ASN A 796 0.47 -25.88 27.10
N SER A 797 0.73 -24.57 27.25
CA SER A 797 2.07 -24.03 27.55
C SER A 797 2.45 -24.06 29.04
N MET A 798 1.47 -23.99 29.95
CA MET A 798 1.71 -24.01 31.41
C MET A 798 1.80 -25.42 32.03
N VAL A 799 1.41 -26.47 31.31
CA VAL A 799 1.55 -27.85 31.77
C VAL A 799 2.97 -28.35 31.48
N LYS A 800 3.87 -28.08 32.43
CA LYS A 800 5.14 -28.79 32.63
C LYS A 800 4.91 -30.27 32.95
#